data_AF-A0A285QWI6-F1
#
_entry.id   AF-A0A285QWI6-F1
#
_cell.length_a   1.000
_cell.length_b   1.000
_cell.length_c   1.000
_cell.angle_alpha   90.00
_cell.angle_beta   90.00
_cell.angle_gamma   90.00
#
_symmetry.space_group_name_H-M   'P 1'
#
loop_
_entity.id
_entity.type
_entity.pdbx_description
1 polymer ?
#
loop_
_entity_poly.entity_id
_entity_poly.type
_entity_poly.pdbx_seq_one_letter_code
_entity_poly.pdbx_strand_id
1 'polypeptide(L)'
;MPGDYTRLSFDPAADYSRPRAEQGRMLRDAYLNELADGLDHRLRALALDVLGPCTSPLDLDTGGAPEATGFRIEATADGKSFTIGLGRLYLHGLALDNHGEVGPQEGPGPHVEPGLQDLRAAAPVRYADQPYLPNPPDLTPGRHLVYVEAWEREVTAVERPELIDPAIGVETDARMQTVWQVKVLPKDADDVDCGTEDPDIPGWVAATAPSAGRLSTKGVAVPASTDPCSVPPDADYLGWENRLYRVEVHNDGMLAQAGFKWARDNASVAAAVTDVDDTRTVLTVSRTGRDDVQRIREGAWVEVLDDDRELSGTPGFLARVVTVDRLDDPTQQVTLSAALPADLDPADHGRRTRLRQWDHSGPLVGADGTIPVSAATGGLVLEDGVRIIFSDAPAGGTLRTGDHWTFTARSADGRVEELTQAPPQGPHRFYGRLAVIDLPNEVTDCRGVWPPACAECGDCTVCVTPESHADGTLTVQQAVDRVRRTGGRVCLAVGQYELDEPVVLNGAQSVTLSGHGWLTVLRHRGSGPALVLQRCRGVTVSDLAILGDPVERPTEGGDGGDGGDGGDGEFPAIGIAVAGSAGVDLLRCAIARTSLLSNDGPQLLQALITGRNVSDRDVSHRGGTEGGGTGQGDVQETAIALSGLVVGLAVRDCALLADLGITAVIRPRERAADGPQPLGGGAFLMLAGFELTDSLVYGVDGGLLLDERVQLSLGATLRDNLIVGDGGAGVIWQAESLNAALTIRDCRIDGGGAGIELAAPTSEIRDCVITARPVGDLTTGGGRDVQQPPLRLDGTGIALTAPRLAGVLSAVSVTGCTLSTVGPAIAMQLAQQDVVIADNRLDGGTGGVVMRPGSSGSRVVVRGNEVTRTERPDFPFEPGQPMVGVLLTGVTDGEVRGNRIHDLFPATTEPTTLMVVGVFPQQCRSVTVTDNILDVRLPEGATALLVAGVVAVTSSGRVEVLDNVITSGGRPDRSAVGLLAVLLFLGRDHIDTTRFPAPGSRESLDPAGDAATLLARLGGTGWYAELKHGLAWVTPARVFAPDASVLPAATIRGNRIEADGDSVAVRSVLAGPLLVNDNLIRRTDQHPGDANQRALLDGSADSTVVSANHLETSALTAVRLDVPANRVAVTGNVVKGAFLVGGQALQPPWAAINVAL
;
A
#
# COMPACT_ATOMS: atom_id res chain seq x y z
N MET A 1 -7.76 10.39 -39.60
CA MET A 1 -7.43 9.00 -39.27
C MET A 1 -7.44 8.10 -40.53
N PRO A 2 -6.53 8.31 -41.50
CA PRO A 2 -6.39 7.44 -42.67
C PRO A 2 -5.51 6.18 -42.45
N GLY A 3 -5.10 5.84 -41.24
CA GLY A 3 -4.30 4.63 -40.96
C GLY A 3 -4.93 3.32 -41.45
N ASP A 4 -4.09 2.31 -41.63
CA ASP A 4 -4.52 0.96 -42.06
C ASP A 4 -5.13 0.20 -40.86
N TYR A 5 -6.46 0.29 -40.74
CA TYR A 5 -7.22 -0.30 -39.65
C TYR A 5 -8.18 -1.38 -40.14
N THR A 6 -8.33 -2.45 -39.36
CA THR A 6 -9.31 -3.49 -39.66
C THR A 6 -10.73 -2.97 -39.46
N ARG A 7 -10.97 -2.23 -38.36
CA ARG A 7 -12.26 -1.67 -37.96
C ARG A 7 -12.07 -0.61 -36.86
N LEU A 8 -12.92 0.41 -36.88
CA LEU A 8 -13.15 1.31 -35.74
C LEU A 8 -14.50 0.94 -35.12
N SER A 9 -14.50 0.38 -33.91
CA SER A 9 -15.70 -0.22 -33.28
C SER A 9 -16.25 0.55 -32.08
N PHE A 10 -15.63 1.66 -31.71
CA PHE A 10 -16.15 2.48 -30.61
C PHE A 10 -17.51 3.09 -30.96
N ASP A 11 -18.52 2.77 -30.14
CA ASP A 11 -19.87 3.31 -30.23
C ASP A 11 -20.31 3.80 -28.83
N PRO A 12 -20.40 5.12 -28.60
CA PRO A 12 -20.84 5.65 -27.32
C PRO A 12 -22.28 5.27 -26.98
N ALA A 13 -23.15 4.93 -27.95
CA ALA A 13 -24.54 4.54 -27.69
C ALA A 13 -24.69 3.10 -27.18
N ALA A 14 -23.64 2.29 -27.26
CA ALA A 14 -23.65 0.90 -26.76
C ALA A 14 -23.34 0.78 -25.26
N ASP A 15 -22.93 1.88 -24.60
CA ASP A 15 -22.56 1.95 -23.18
C ASP A 15 -21.47 0.94 -22.74
N TYR A 16 -20.63 0.47 -23.66
CA TYR A 16 -19.55 -0.47 -23.31
C TYR A 16 -18.44 0.21 -22.51
N SER A 17 -18.10 -0.40 -21.36
CA SER A 17 -17.10 0.16 -20.45
C SER A 17 -15.67 0.00 -20.96
N ARG A 18 -15.27 -1.21 -21.34
CA ARG A 18 -13.93 -1.51 -21.85
C ARG A 18 -13.91 -2.89 -22.47
N PRO A 19 -13.11 -3.13 -23.51
CA PRO A 19 -12.87 -4.49 -23.99
C PRO A 19 -12.13 -5.33 -22.93
N ARG A 20 -12.35 -6.65 -22.95
CA ARG A 20 -11.65 -7.62 -22.09
C ARG A 20 -10.99 -8.67 -22.95
N ALA A 21 -9.67 -8.80 -22.83
CA ALA A 21 -8.94 -9.87 -23.49
C ALA A 21 -9.27 -11.22 -22.83
N GLU A 22 -9.65 -12.21 -23.65
CA GLU A 22 -9.88 -13.58 -23.20
C GLU A 22 -8.62 -14.44 -23.43
N GLN A 23 -8.37 -15.38 -22.51
CA GLN A 23 -7.24 -16.29 -22.61
C GLN A 23 -7.32 -17.12 -23.91
N GLY A 24 -6.22 -17.14 -24.66
CA GLY A 24 -6.09 -17.95 -25.88
C GLY A 24 -6.82 -17.40 -27.11
N ARG A 25 -7.35 -16.17 -27.06
CA ARG A 25 -7.95 -15.49 -28.22
C ARG A 25 -6.94 -14.56 -28.90
N MET A 26 -7.12 -14.34 -30.19
CA MET A 26 -6.32 -13.42 -30.99
C MET A 26 -6.68 -11.97 -30.61
N LEU A 27 -5.66 -11.15 -30.34
CA LEU A 27 -5.83 -9.71 -30.16
C LEU A 27 -5.99 -9.04 -31.53
N ARG A 28 -6.94 -8.11 -31.64
CA ARG A 28 -7.20 -7.30 -32.84
C ARG A 28 -6.87 -5.84 -32.54
N ASP A 29 -6.35 -5.12 -33.53
CA ASP A 29 -6.15 -3.67 -33.52
C ASP A 29 -7.41 -2.92 -33.08
N ALA A 30 -8.58 -3.34 -33.61
CA ALA A 30 -9.87 -2.73 -33.29
C ALA A 30 -10.17 -2.67 -31.77
N TYR A 31 -9.72 -3.67 -30.98
CA TYR A 31 -9.95 -3.67 -29.54
C TYR A 31 -9.04 -2.69 -28.79
N LEU A 32 -7.82 -2.48 -29.27
CA LEU A 32 -6.91 -1.49 -28.68
C LEU A 32 -7.40 -0.08 -29.01
N ASN A 33 -7.84 0.15 -30.25
CA ASN A 33 -8.41 1.42 -30.67
C ASN A 33 -9.72 1.72 -29.92
N GLU A 34 -10.64 0.75 -29.81
CA GLU A 34 -11.88 0.92 -29.04
C GLU A 34 -11.62 1.21 -27.55
N LEU A 35 -10.57 0.60 -26.96
CA LEU A 35 -10.15 0.94 -25.60
C LEU A 35 -9.62 2.38 -25.51
N ALA A 36 -8.79 2.82 -26.45
CA ALA A 36 -8.23 4.16 -26.49
C ALA A 36 -9.34 5.21 -26.65
N ASP A 37 -10.21 5.06 -27.66
CA ASP A 37 -11.34 5.96 -27.93
C ASP A 37 -12.32 5.99 -26.74
N GLY A 38 -12.62 4.83 -26.14
CA GLY A 38 -13.51 4.75 -24.99
C GLY A 38 -12.93 5.32 -23.70
N LEU A 39 -11.61 5.31 -23.54
CA LEU A 39 -10.94 5.98 -22.43
C LEU A 39 -10.92 7.49 -22.64
N ASP A 40 -10.52 7.94 -23.84
CA ASP A 40 -10.50 9.35 -24.21
C ASP A 40 -11.88 9.99 -24.08
N HIS A 41 -12.92 9.37 -24.64
CA HIS A 41 -14.30 9.86 -24.52
C HIS A 41 -14.73 10.06 -23.05
N ARG A 42 -14.35 9.14 -22.16
CA ARG A 42 -14.65 9.26 -20.73
C ARG A 42 -13.88 10.37 -20.04
N LEU A 43 -12.59 10.52 -20.35
CA LEU A 43 -11.77 11.57 -19.77
C LEU A 43 -12.26 12.94 -20.24
N ARG A 44 -12.66 13.08 -21.50
CA ARG A 44 -13.29 14.31 -22.02
C ARG A 44 -14.63 14.58 -21.36
N ALA A 45 -15.49 13.58 -21.24
CA ALA A 45 -16.78 13.73 -20.56
C ALA A 45 -16.58 14.17 -19.10
N LEU A 46 -15.68 13.51 -18.36
CA LEU A 46 -15.34 13.89 -16.98
C LEU A 46 -14.80 15.34 -16.90
N ALA A 47 -13.85 15.69 -17.76
CA ALA A 47 -13.27 17.02 -17.77
C ALA A 47 -14.32 18.08 -18.15
N LEU A 48 -15.20 17.80 -19.12
CA LEU A 48 -16.28 18.70 -19.50
C LEU A 48 -17.31 18.88 -18.36
N ASP A 49 -17.70 17.79 -17.70
CA ASP A 49 -18.69 17.81 -16.62
C ASP A 49 -18.16 18.52 -15.35
N VAL A 50 -16.85 18.43 -15.09
CA VAL A 50 -16.20 19.04 -13.91
C VAL A 50 -15.74 20.47 -14.16
N LEU A 51 -15.06 20.71 -15.29
CA LEU A 51 -14.39 21.96 -15.59
C LEU A 51 -15.24 22.92 -16.41
N GLY A 52 -16.24 22.42 -17.14
CA GLY A 52 -16.98 23.17 -18.15
C GLY A 52 -16.29 23.20 -19.53
N PRO A 53 -16.82 24.00 -20.47
CA PRO A 53 -16.45 23.93 -21.89
C PRO A 53 -15.12 24.60 -22.26
N CYS A 54 -14.62 25.58 -21.51
CA CYS A 54 -13.36 26.28 -21.82
C CYS A 54 -12.71 26.80 -20.53
N THR A 55 -11.77 26.04 -19.98
CA THR A 55 -11.26 26.26 -18.62
C THR A 55 -9.76 26.07 -18.52
N SER A 56 -9.07 27.07 -17.96
CA SER A 56 -7.64 27.04 -17.66
C SER A 56 -7.44 26.65 -16.18
N PRO A 57 -6.61 25.64 -15.88
CA PRO A 57 -6.19 25.38 -14.51
C PRO A 57 -5.31 26.51 -13.97
N LEU A 58 -5.32 26.69 -12.65
CA LEU A 58 -4.35 27.52 -11.93
C LEU A 58 -2.97 26.87 -12.04
N ASP A 59 -2.00 27.70 -12.39
CA ASP A 59 -0.59 27.35 -12.38
C ASP A 59 -0.04 27.52 -10.95
N LEU A 60 0.37 26.41 -10.35
CA LEU A 60 0.88 26.37 -8.97
C LEU A 60 2.38 26.69 -8.90
N ASP A 61 3.05 26.82 -10.05
CA ASP A 61 4.51 26.85 -10.14
C ASP A 61 5.09 28.28 -10.29
N THR A 62 4.24 29.32 -10.25
CA THR A 62 4.63 30.72 -10.54
C THR A 62 5.47 31.40 -9.46
N GLY A 63 5.82 30.72 -8.35
CA GLY A 63 6.58 31.30 -7.23
C GLY A 63 5.87 32.47 -6.52
N GLY A 64 4.62 32.75 -6.91
CA GLY A 64 3.74 33.80 -6.40
C GLY A 64 2.33 33.27 -6.15
N ALA A 65 1.32 34.14 -6.15
CA ALA A 65 -0.07 33.69 -6.05
C ALA A 65 -0.42 32.80 -7.27
N PRO A 66 -1.12 31.67 -7.08
CA PRO A 66 -1.52 30.82 -8.20
C PRO A 66 -2.33 31.62 -9.24
N GLU A 67 -1.92 31.57 -10.50
CA GLU A 67 -2.59 32.28 -11.61
C GLU A 67 -2.86 31.32 -12.77
N ALA A 68 -3.96 31.52 -13.50
CA ALA A 68 -4.27 30.73 -14.69
C ALA A 68 -3.49 31.24 -15.92
N THR A 69 -2.27 30.73 -16.12
CA THR A 69 -1.34 31.17 -17.17
C THR A 69 -1.64 30.56 -18.55
N GLY A 70 -2.20 29.35 -18.59
CA GLY A 70 -2.41 28.56 -19.82
C GLY A 70 -3.35 29.22 -20.83
N PHE A 71 -2.84 29.58 -22.01
CA PHE A 71 -3.61 30.27 -23.07
C PHE A 71 -4.13 31.66 -22.67
N ARG A 72 -3.54 32.31 -21.65
CA ARG A 72 -3.86 33.68 -21.29
C ARG A 72 -3.50 34.64 -22.42
N ILE A 73 -4.42 35.52 -22.80
CA ILE A 73 -4.17 36.52 -23.83
C ILE A 73 -3.65 37.80 -23.17
N GLU A 74 -2.54 38.33 -23.69
CA GLU A 74 -1.97 39.60 -23.24
C GLU A 74 -1.55 40.46 -24.44
N ALA A 75 -1.88 41.75 -24.44
CA ALA A 75 -1.47 42.65 -25.52
C ALA A 75 0.05 42.84 -25.54
N THR A 76 0.64 42.92 -26.74
CA THR A 76 2.08 43.20 -26.90
C THR A 76 2.41 44.65 -26.51
N ALA A 77 3.65 44.90 -26.08
CA ALA A 77 4.08 46.23 -25.62
C ALA A 77 3.96 47.35 -26.68
N ASP A 78 3.94 47.01 -27.97
CA ASP A 78 3.70 47.95 -29.08
C ASP A 78 2.21 48.20 -29.35
N GLY A 79 1.32 47.48 -28.68
CA GLY A 79 -0.15 47.60 -28.78
C GLY A 79 -0.74 47.11 -30.10
N LYS A 80 0.04 46.38 -30.92
CA LYS A 80 -0.38 45.94 -32.27
C LYS A 80 -0.79 44.49 -32.36
N SER A 81 -0.47 43.68 -31.36
CA SER A 81 -0.68 42.23 -31.35
C SER A 81 -0.92 41.73 -29.93
N PHE A 82 -1.00 40.41 -29.75
CA PHE A 82 -1.05 39.76 -28.45
C PHE A 82 -0.13 38.53 -28.37
N THR A 83 0.14 38.09 -27.14
CA THR A 83 0.80 36.84 -26.79
C THR A 83 -0.19 35.86 -26.17
N ILE A 84 0.13 34.57 -26.29
CA ILE A 84 -0.64 33.42 -25.81
C ILE A 84 0.19 32.76 -24.70
N GLY A 85 -0.34 32.80 -23.47
CA GLY A 85 0.31 32.29 -22.28
C GLY A 85 0.61 30.80 -22.35
N LEU A 86 1.72 30.41 -21.72
CA LEU A 86 2.16 29.02 -21.64
C LEU A 86 1.28 28.23 -20.66
N GLY A 87 1.14 26.94 -20.92
CA GLY A 87 0.41 26.02 -20.06
C GLY A 87 -0.86 25.45 -20.68
N ARG A 88 -1.70 24.88 -19.83
CA ARG A 88 -2.82 24.04 -20.23
C ARG A 88 -4.14 24.80 -20.38
N LEU A 89 -5.00 24.35 -21.29
CA LEU A 89 -6.42 24.71 -21.35
C LEU A 89 -7.23 23.44 -21.63
N TYR A 90 -8.35 23.24 -20.95
CA TYR A 90 -9.31 22.18 -21.28
C TYR A 90 -10.45 22.78 -22.11
N LEU A 91 -10.61 22.30 -23.35
CA LEU A 91 -11.63 22.76 -24.29
C LEU A 91 -12.59 21.61 -24.62
N HIS A 92 -13.84 21.70 -24.16
CA HIS A 92 -14.82 20.60 -24.26
C HIS A 92 -14.28 19.25 -23.76
N GLY A 93 -13.43 19.31 -22.72
CA GLY A 93 -12.72 18.16 -22.16
C GLY A 93 -11.44 17.74 -22.89
N LEU A 94 -11.17 18.26 -24.10
CA LEU A 94 -9.90 18.06 -24.81
C LEU A 94 -8.81 18.90 -24.16
N ALA A 95 -7.73 18.27 -23.69
CA ALA A 95 -6.59 18.96 -23.11
C ALA A 95 -5.70 19.57 -24.20
N LEU A 96 -5.50 20.88 -24.14
CA LEU A 96 -4.59 21.64 -25.00
C LEU A 96 -3.40 22.08 -24.16
N ASP A 97 -2.18 21.82 -24.63
CA ASP A 97 -0.96 22.26 -23.97
C ASP A 97 -0.17 23.22 -24.89
N ASN A 98 0.13 24.41 -24.35
CA ASN A 98 1.02 25.38 -24.98
C ASN A 98 2.39 25.35 -24.30
N HIS A 99 3.33 24.60 -24.88
CA HIS A 99 4.69 24.46 -24.37
C HIS A 99 5.61 25.63 -24.76
N GLY A 100 5.19 26.49 -25.68
CA GLY A 100 6.07 27.47 -26.31
C GLY A 100 7.12 26.84 -27.22
N GLU A 101 8.04 27.65 -27.74
CA GLU A 101 9.13 27.17 -28.60
C GLU A 101 10.31 26.67 -27.74
N VAL A 102 10.42 25.35 -27.58
CA VAL A 102 11.53 24.70 -26.87
C VAL A 102 12.67 24.42 -27.86
N GLY A 103 13.57 25.39 -28.04
CA GLY A 103 14.74 25.29 -28.91
C GLY A 103 16.01 25.87 -28.26
N PRO A 104 17.18 25.77 -28.92
CA PRO A 104 18.41 26.41 -28.44
C PRO A 104 18.30 27.94 -28.61
N GLN A 105 17.63 28.60 -27.68
CA GLN A 105 17.50 30.07 -27.65
C GLN A 105 18.52 30.71 -26.71
N GLU A 106 19.00 31.91 -27.06
CA GLU A 106 19.74 32.79 -26.16
C GLU A 106 18.76 33.42 -25.15
N GLY A 107 18.67 32.86 -23.94
CA GLY A 107 17.78 33.33 -22.87
C GLY A 107 17.75 32.38 -21.67
N PRO A 108 16.93 32.65 -20.63
CA PRO A 108 16.65 31.65 -19.60
C PRO A 108 16.12 30.38 -20.28
N GLY A 109 16.79 29.25 -20.03
CA GLY A 109 16.49 27.98 -20.68
C GLY A 109 15.09 27.45 -20.33
N PRO A 110 14.65 26.37 -21.00
CA PRO A 110 13.37 25.73 -20.68
C PRO A 110 13.33 25.33 -19.21
N HIS A 111 12.15 25.41 -18.61
CA HIS A 111 11.91 24.97 -17.24
C HIS A 111 11.04 23.71 -17.23
N VAL A 112 11.17 22.92 -16.18
CA VAL A 112 10.35 21.73 -15.95
C VAL A 112 9.18 22.15 -15.06
N GLU A 113 7.95 21.81 -15.46
CA GLU A 113 6.74 21.99 -14.64
C GLU A 113 6.69 20.91 -13.54
N PRO A 114 6.78 21.25 -12.23
CA PRO A 114 6.73 20.30 -11.11
C PRO A 114 5.61 19.24 -11.14
N GLY A 115 4.45 19.55 -11.72
CA GLY A 115 3.29 18.65 -11.77
C GLY A 115 3.49 17.43 -12.69
N LEU A 116 3.53 17.66 -14.00
CA LEU A 116 3.71 16.60 -15.01
C LEU A 116 5.15 16.38 -15.44
N GLN A 117 6.07 17.22 -14.94
CA GLN A 117 7.49 17.22 -15.31
C GLN A 117 7.73 17.51 -16.80
N ASP A 118 6.80 18.26 -17.43
CA ASP A 118 6.90 18.67 -18.83
C ASP A 118 7.86 19.86 -18.99
N LEU A 119 8.59 19.88 -20.11
CA LEU A 119 9.45 21.01 -20.48
C LEU A 119 8.60 22.13 -21.11
N ARG A 120 8.74 23.34 -20.59
CA ARG A 120 8.11 24.56 -21.11
C ARG A 120 9.17 25.59 -21.46
N ALA A 121 8.91 26.36 -22.52
CA ALA A 121 9.70 27.53 -22.87
C ALA A 121 9.63 28.59 -21.75
N ALA A 122 10.55 29.56 -21.76
CA ALA A 122 10.55 30.63 -20.75
C ALA A 122 9.60 31.80 -21.08
N ALA A 123 9.10 31.90 -22.32
CA ALA A 123 8.31 33.04 -22.79
C ALA A 123 7.01 32.61 -23.50
N PRO A 124 5.91 33.38 -23.37
CA PRO A 124 4.67 33.19 -24.11
C PRO A 124 4.86 33.19 -25.65
N VAL A 125 3.96 32.53 -26.37
CA VAL A 125 3.96 32.44 -27.84
C VAL A 125 3.31 33.71 -28.43
N ARG A 126 3.90 34.33 -29.45
CA ARG A 126 3.23 35.45 -30.14
C ARG A 126 2.14 34.92 -31.08
N TYR A 127 1.09 35.70 -31.31
CA TYR A 127 0.04 35.36 -32.27
C TYR A 127 0.58 34.95 -33.66
N ALA A 128 1.65 35.62 -34.14
CA ALA A 128 2.30 35.32 -35.42
C ALA A 128 3.13 34.03 -35.44
N ASP A 129 3.56 33.54 -34.27
CA ASP A 129 4.53 32.45 -34.09
C ASP A 129 3.83 31.13 -33.67
N GLN A 130 2.52 31.02 -33.91
CA GLN A 130 1.74 29.86 -33.49
C GLN A 130 2.17 28.57 -34.22
N PRO A 131 2.37 27.45 -33.52
CA PRO A 131 2.90 26.22 -34.12
C PRO A 131 1.96 25.56 -35.12
N TYR A 132 0.65 25.76 -34.95
CA TYR A 132 -0.38 25.11 -35.76
C TYR A 132 -1.24 26.09 -36.58
N LEU A 133 -0.96 27.39 -36.52
CA LEU A 133 -1.58 28.38 -37.40
C LEU A 133 -0.47 29.13 -38.16
N PRO A 134 0.15 28.49 -39.17
CA PRO A 134 1.17 29.15 -39.98
C PRO A 134 0.54 30.31 -40.77
N ASN A 135 1.27 31.44 -40.85
CA ASN A 135 0.84 32.66 -41.54
C ASN A 135 -0.55 33.19 -41.09
N PRO A 136 -0.73 33.49 -39.79
CA PRO A 136 -2.02 33.97 -39.30
C PRO A 136 -2.38 35.34 -39.92
N PRO A 137 -3.68 35.64 -40.11
CA PRO A 137 -4.11 36.93 -40.68
C PRO A 137 -3.66 38.13 -39.86
N ASP A 138 -3.29 39.23 -40.54
CA ASP A 138 -2.91 40.49 -39.89
C ASP A 138 -4.03 41.03 -38.99
N LEU A 139 -3.64 41.52 -37.81
CA LEU A 139 -4.56 42.14 -36.86
C LEU A 139 -4.83 43.60 -37.23
N THR A 140 -6.11 43.97 -37.27
CA THR A 140 -6.54 45.37 -37.48
C THR A 140 -6.79 46.08 -36.15
N PRO A 141 -6.68 47.42 -36.07
CA PRO A 141 -7.09 48.15 -34.87
C PRO A 141 -8.61 48.08 -34.63
N GLY A 142 -9.01 47.78 -33.38
CA GLY A 142 -10.40 47.71 -32.92
C GLY A 142 -10.63 46.63 -31.85
N ARG A 143 -11.90 46.47 -31.46
CA ARG A 143 -12.35 45.43 -30.54
C ARG A 143 -12.51 44.09 -31.27
N HIS A 144 -12.00 43.02 -30.67
CA HIS A 144 -11.92 41.70 -31.26
C HIS A 144 -12.20 40.61 -30.22
N LEU A 145 -12.98 39.59 -30.61
CA LEU A 145 -13.09 38.34 -29.83
C LEU A 145 -11.97 37.39 -30.24
N VAL A 146 -11.12 37.02 -29.28
CA VAL A 146 -10.07 36.02 -29.41
C VAL A 146 -10.62 34.68 -28.94
N TYR A 147 -10.49 33.65 -29.78
CA TYR A 147 -10.98 32.32 -29.49
C TYR A 147 -9.95 31.27 -29.87
N VAL A 148 -10.03 30.10 -29.24
CA VAL A 148 -9.27 28.91 -29.62
C VAL A 148 -10.17 27.97 -30.41
N GLU A 149 -9.64 27.41 -31.48
CA GLU A 149 -10.18 26.27 -32.20
C GLU A 149 -9.25 25.08 -31.99
N ALA A 150 -9.77 23.94 -31.59
CA ALA A 150 -8.97 22.73 -31.42
C ALA A 150 -9.65 21.48 -31.98
N TRP A 151 -8.84 20.54 -32.46
CA TRP A 151 -9.27 19.24 -32.96
C TRP A 151 -8.11 18.26 -32.85
N GLU A 152 -8.38 17.00 -33.14
CA GLU A 152 -7.33 16.00 -33.26
C GLU A 152 -7.10 15.59 -34.70
N ARG A 153 -5.82 15.42 -35.05
CA ARG A 153 -5.42 14.82 -36.32
C ARG A 153 -4.61 13.56 -36.07
N GLU A 154 -4.69 12.63 -37.01
CA GLU A 154 -3.81 11.46 -36.99
C GLU A 154 -2.53 11.78 -37.75
N VAL A 155 -1.41 11.34 -37.21
CA VAL A 155 -0.06 11.54 -37.74
C VAL A 155 0.60 10.18 -37.91
N THR A 156 1.10 9.90 -39.11
CA THR A 156 1.81 8.66 -39.45
C THR A 156 3.27 8.97 -39.78
N ALA A 157 4.05 7.93 -40.03
CA ALA A 157 5.41 8.01 -40.53
C ALA A 157 5.52 8.72 -41.89
N VAL A 158 4.41 8.85 -42.63
CA VAL A 158 4.36 9.64 -43.87
C VAL A 158 4.55 11.13 -43.59
N GLU A 159 3.90 11.66 -42.55
CA GLU A 159 4.06 13.04 -42.11
C GLU A 159 5.33 13.23 -41.25
N ARG A 160 5.66 12.24 -40.42
CA ARG A 160 6.72 12.32 -39.40
C ARG A 160 7.61 11.07 -39.45
N PRO A 161 8.65 11.06 -40.31
CA PRO A 161 9.52 9.90 -40.48
C PRO A 161 10.16 9.37 -39.18
N GLU A 162 10.31 10.22 -38.16
CA GLU A 162 10.81 9.86 -36.84
C GLU A 162 9.89 8.92 -36.04
N LEU A 163 8.63 8.71 -36.46
CA LEU A 163 7.74 7.71 -35.88
C LEU A 163 8.13 6.27 -36.29
N ILE A 164 9.02 6.11 -37.27
CA ILE A 164 9.63 4.82 -37.58
C ILE A 164 10.64 4.50 -36.49
N ASP A 165 10.42 3.39 -35.79
CA ASP A 165 11.37 2.89 -34.81
C ASP A 165 12.70 2.52 -35.51
N PRO A 166 13.84 3.17 -35.17
CA PRO A 166 15.11 2.94 -35.86
C PRO A 166 15.65 1.51 -35.73
N ALA A 167 15.23 0.74 -34.71
CA ALA A 167 15.72 -0.61 -34.47
C ALA A 167 15.06 -1.65 -35.39
N ILE A 168 13.80 -1.44 -35.77
CA ILE A 168 13.04 -2.36 -36.65
C ILE A 168 12.76 -1.78 -38.03
N GLY A 169 12.91 -0.47 -38.23
CA GLY A 169 12.81 0.21 -39.51
C GLY A 169 11.42 0.21 -40.13
N VAL A 170 10.37 -0.02 -39.34
CA VAL A 170 8.98 0.01 -39.77
C VAL A 170 8.12 0.83 -38.82
N GLU A 171 7.05 1.41 -39.36
CA GLU A 171 6.00 2.03 -38.55
C GLU A 171 5.16 0.94 -37.87
N THR A 172 4.95 1.08 -36.56
CA THR A 172 4.15 0.15 -35.76
C THR A 172 2.74 0.66 -35.48
N ASP A 173 2.58 1.98 -35.38
CA ASP A 173 1.37 2.63 -34.92
C ASP A 173 1.36 4.12 -35.26
N ALA A 174 0.17 4.68 -35.50
CA ALA A 174 -0.03 6.11 -35.73
C ALA A 174 -0.11 6.89 -34.39
N ARG A 175 -0.03 8.21 -34.45
CA ARG A 175 -0.21 9.11 -33.30
C ARG A 175 -1.45 9.97 -33.51
N MET A 176 -2.28 10.11 -32.49
CA MET A 176 -3.26 11.19 -32.43
C MET A 176 -2.57 12.43 -31.86
N GLN A 177 -2.61 13.53 -32.60
CA GLN A 177 -2.05 14.82 -32.23
C GLN A 177 -3.17 15.83 -31.99
N THR A 178 -3.19 16.41 -30.80
CA THR A 178 -4.03 17.56 -30.49
C THR A 178 -3.50 18.81 -31.19
N VAL A 179 -4.35 19.46 -31.98
CA VAL A 179 -4.06 20.69 -32.71
C VAL A 179 -4.88 21.81 -32.09
N TRP A 180 -4.26 22.97 -31.88
CA TRP A 180 -4.94 24.18 -31.40
C TRP A 180 -4.52 25.40 -32.22
N GLN A 181 -5.47 26.29 -32.50
CA GLN A 181 -5.24 27.55 -33.22
C GLN A 181 -5.97 28.67 -32.48
N VAL A 182 -5.25 29.71 -32.11
CA VAL A 182 -5.85 30.95 -31.58
C VAL A 182 -6.15 31.89 -32.75
N LYS A 183 -7.42 32.22 -32.90
CA LYS A 183 -7.98 33.01 -34.01
C LYS A 183 -8.76 34.20 -33.48
N VAL A 184 -9.09 35.12 -34.39
CA VAL A 184 -9.78 36.36 -34.09
C VAL A 184 -11.01 36.52 -34.98
N LEU A 185 -12.16 36.88 -34.38
CA LEU A 185 -13.33 37.27 -35.17
C LEU A 185 -13.17 38.70 -35.73
N PRO A 186 -13.57 38.97 -37.00
CA PRO A 186 -13.51 40.30 -37.60
C PRO A 186 -14.34 41.38 -36.88
N LYS A 187 -14.02 42.64 -37.19
CA LYS A 187 -14.34 43.93 -36.52
C LYS A 187 -15.83 44.29 -36.24
N ASP A 188 -16.81 43.43 -36.43
CA ASP A 188 -18.22 43.78 -36.18
C ASP A 188 -18.66 43.55 -34.71
N ALA A 189 -17.72 43.49 -33.77
CA ALA A 189 -17.89 43.09 -32.38
C ALA A 189 -17.74 44.26 -31.37
N ASP A 190 -18.03 45.50 -31.78
CA ASP A 190 -17.82 46.70 -30.96
C ASP A 190 -18.54 46.66 -29.59
N ASP A 191 -19.63 45.89 -29.47
CA ASP A 191 -20.44 45.71 -28.25
C ASP A 191 -20.29 44.34 -27.56
N VAL A 192 -19.36 43.46 -27.98
CA VAL A 192 -19.25 42.08 -27.46
C VAL A 192 -18.31 41.99 -26.24
N ASP A 193 -18.79 41.44 -25.13
CA ASP A 193 -18.00 41.11 -23.93
C ASP A 193 -18.02 39.60 -23.60
N CYS A 194 -17.34 39.18 -22.53
CA CYS A 194 -17.30 37.78 -22.11
C CYS A 194 -18.66 37.25 -21.61
N GLY A 195 -19.59 38.14 -21.23
CA GLY A 195 -20.94 37.78 -20.76
C GLY A 195 -21.98 37.70 -21.88
N THR A 196 -21.63 38.13 -23.10
CA THR A 196 -22.51 38.09 -24.27
C THR A 196 -22.84 36.63 -24.62
N GLU A 197 -24.12 36.33 -24.85
CA GLU A 197 -24.55 34.98 -25.22
C GLU A 197 -24.10 34.65 -26.65
N ASP A 198 -23.72 33.38 -26.89
CA ASP A 198 -23.19 32.90 -28.17
C ASP A 198 -24.04 33.30 -29.41
N PRO A 199 -25.40 33.27 -29.39
CA PRO A 199 -26.21 33.67 -30.53
C PRO A 199 -26.11 35.15 -30.91
N ASP A 200 -25.73 36.00 -29.94
CA ASP A 200 -25.67 37.45 -30.10
C ASP A 200 -24.30 37.93 -30.59
N ILE A 201 -23.30 37.03 -30.69
CA ILE A 201 -21.96 37.35 -31.18
C ILE A 201 -21.93 37.24 -32.72
N PRO A 202 -21.74 38.35 -33.46
CA PRO A 202 -21.73 38.33 -34.92
C PRO A 202 -20.65 37.38 -35.48
N GLY A 203 -21.06 36.49 -36.38
CA GLY A 203 -20.16 35.52 -37.02
C GLY A 203 -19.80 34.28 -36.18
N TRP A 204 -20.04 34.29 -34.86
CA TRP A 204 -19.69 33.16 -33.98
C TRP A 204 -20.47 31.89 -34.32
N VAL A 205 -21.80 31.96 -34.38
CA VAL A 205 -22.67 30.81 -34.67
C VAL A 205 -22.31 30.14 -36.00
N ALA A 206 -21.97 30.93 -37.02
CA ALA A 206 -21.58 30.40 -38.33
C ALA A 206 -20.21 29.72 -38.30
N ALA A 207 -19.24 30.29 -37.58
CA ALA A 207 -17.91 29.73 -37.42
C ALA A 207 -17.93 28.42 -36.61
N THR A 208 -18.70 28.38 -35.52
CA THR A 208 -18.74 27.25 -34.58
C THR A 208 -19.80 26.20 -34.89
N ALA A 209 -20.62 26.39 -35.94
CA ALA A 209 -21.63 25.43 -36.34
C ALA A 209 -21.04 24.02 -36.53
N PRO A 210 -21.68 22.94 -36.05
CA PRO A 210 -21.24 21.59 -36.36
C PRO A 210 -21.43 21.29 -37.84
N SER A 211 -20.70 20.31 -38.38
CA SER A 211 -20.93 19.86 -39.75
C SER A 211 -22.36 19.30 -39.91
N ALA A 212 -23.02 19.73 -40.98
CA ALA A 212 -24.36 19.28 -41.30
C ALA A 212 -24.37 17.90 -41.98
N GLY A 213 -23.25 17.43 -42.52
CA GLY A 213 -23.20 16.20 -43.32
C GLY A 213 -23.70 14.98 -42.55
N ARG A 214 -24.51 14.14 -43.20
CA ARG A 214 -24.95 12.84 -42.69
C ARG A 214 -24.78 11.77 -43.75
N LEU A 215 -24.36 10.58 -43.33
CA LEU A 215 -24.19 9.44 -44.22
C LEU A 215 -25.06 8.26 -43.77
N SER A 216 -25.69 7.62 -44.76
CA SER A 216 -26.31 6.32 -44.63
C SER A 216 -25.65 5.32 -45.56
N THR A 217 -25.49 4.08 -45.11
CA THR A 217 -24.87 3.00 -45.90
C THR A 217 -25.78 1.79 -45.93
N LYS A 218 -25.75 1.05 -47.04
CA LYS A 218 -26.52 -0.17 -47.21
C LYS A 218 -25.90 -1.09 -48.26
N GLY A 219 -26.07 -2.39 -48.10
CA GLY A 219 -25.89 -3.34 -49.19
C GLY A 219 -27.00 -3.27 -50.24
N VAL A 220 -26.67 -3.62 -51.47
CA VAL A 220 -27.65 -3.77 -52.55
C VAL A 220 -27.49 -5.15 -53.15
N ALA A 221 -28.57 -5.93 -53.10
CA ALA A 221 -28.65 -7.21 -53.80
C ALA A 221 -28.44 -7.00 -55.31
N VAL A 222 -27.39 -7.61 -55.86
CA VAL A 222 -27.13 -7.67 -57.31
C VAL A 222 -27.67 -9.01 -57.84
N PRO A 223 -28.28 -9.08 -59.03
CA PRO A 223 -28.80 -10.33 -59.57
C PRO A 223 -27.76 -11.45 -59.59
N ALA A 224 -28.17 -12.67 -59.24
CA ALA A 224 -27.32 -13.85 -59.17
C ALA A 224 -26.43 -14.02 -60.42
N SER A 225 -25.12 -14.12 -60.21
CA SER A 225 -24.20 -14.58 -61.25
C SER A 225 -24.44 -16.07 -61.53
N THR A 226 -24.23 -16.49 -62.77
CA THR A 226 -24.31 -17.92 -63.18
C THR A 226 -23.00 -18.68 -62.94
N ASP A 227 -21.99 -18.00 -62.39
CA ASP A 227 -20.68 -18.57 -62.09
C ASP A 227 -20.70 -19.29 -60.72
N PRO A 228 -20.46 -20.62 -60.66
CA PRO A 228 -20.42 -21.38 -59.41
C PRO A 228 -19.28 -20.98 -58.47
N CYS A 229 -18.35 -20.13 -58.90
CA CYS A 229 -17.32 -19.51 -58.06
C CYS A 229 -17.70 -18.13 -57.49
N SER A 230 -18.93 -17.65 -57.71
CA SER A 230 -19.42 -16.37 -57.16
C SER A 230 -20.07 -16.53 -55.77
N VAL A 231 -19.90 -15.52 -54.92
CA VAL A 231 -20.48 -15.41 -53.57
C VAL A 231 -22.02 -15.57 -53.66
N PRO A 232 -22.69 -16.24 -52.68
CA PRO A 232 -24.12 -16.52 -52.76
C PRO A 232 -24.98 -15.29 -53.09
N PRO A 233 -26.06 -15.42 -53.90
CA PRO A 233 -26.86 -14.29 -54.40
C PRO A 233 -27.58 -13.43 -53.35
N ASP A 234 -27.63 -13.89 -52.10
CA ASP A 234 -28.33 -13.22 -50.99
C ASP A 234 -27.39 -12.37 -50.11
N ALA A 235 -26.12 -12.21 -50.52
CA ALA A 235 -25.15 -11.36 -49.84
C ALA A 235 -25.29 -9.89 -50.28
N ASP A 236 -25.25 -8.99 -49.29
CA ASP A 236 -25.28 -7.54 -49.46
C ASP A 236 -23.94 -6.96 -49.97
N TYR A 237 -22.84 -7.70 -49.74
CA TYR A 237 -21.48 -7.39 -50.17
C TYR A 237 -20.89 -8.53 -51.00
N LEU A 238 -20.35 -8.19 -52.18
CA LEU A 238 -19.87 -9.14 -53.18
C LEU A 238 -18.35 -9.19 -53.31
N GLY A 239 -17.64 -8.37 -52.54
CA GLY A 239 -16.19 -8.31 -52.58
C GLY A 239 -15.55 -9.51 -51.88
N TRP A 240 -14.38 -9.92 -52.37
CA TRP A 240 -13.63 -11.06 -51.85
C TRP A 240 -12.85 -10.74 -50.57
N GLU A 241 -12.49 -9.47 -50.38
CA GLU A 241 -11.67 -8.99 -49.27
C GLU A 241 -12.52 -8.24 -48.23
N ASN A 242 -12.07 -8.26 -46.98
CA ASN A 242 -12.63 -7.41 -45.94
C ASN A 242 -12.14 -5.97 -46.16
N ARG A 243 -13.03 -5.00 -46.04
CA ARG A 243 -12.73 -3.58 -46.29
C ARG A 243 -13.10 -2.70 -45.10
N LEU A 244 -12.40 -1.57 -44.99
CA LEU A 244 -12.80 -0.42 -44.17
C LEU A 244 -12.93 0.77 -45.12
N TYR A 245 -14.13 0.96 -45.65
CA TYR A 245 -14.39 2.06 -46.57
C TYR A 245 -14.25 3.39 -45.85
N ARG A 246 -13.70 4.39 -46.54
CA ARG A 246 -13.71 5.80 -46.12
C ARG A 246 -14.38 6.63 -47.19
N VAL A 247 -15.39 7.40 -46.81
CA VAL A 247 -16.03 8.42 -47.64
C VAL A 247 -15.70 9.77 -47.02
N GLU A 248 -15.12 10.69 -47.79
CA GLU A 248 -14.63 11.97 -47.30
C GLU A 248 -15.06 13.13 -48.19
N VAL A 249 -15.57 14.21 -47.58
CA VAL A 249 -15.85 15.48 -48.25
C VAL A 249 -14.53 16.17 -48.60
N HIS A 250 -14.33 16.47 -49.86
CA HIS A 250 -13.16 17.19 -50.36
C HIS A 250 -13.45 18.68 -50.52
N ASN A 251 -14.53 19.03 -51.23
CA ASN A 251 -14.95 20.42 -51.39
C ASN A 251 -16.10 20.69 -50.41
N ASP A 252 -15.96 21.73 -49.60
CA ASP A 252 -17.00 22.18 -48.67
C ASP A 252 -18.21 22.81 -49.40
N GLY A 253 -19.30 22.99 -48.66
CA GLY A 253 -20.51 23.65 -49.15
C GLY A 253 -21.80 22.94 -48.77
N MET A 254 -22.93 23.46 -49.25
CA MET A 254 -24.22 22.78 -49.12
C MET A 254 -24.22 21.47 -49.94
N LEU A 255 -25.14 20.54 -49.68
CA LEU A 255 -25.22 19.24 -50.37
C LEU A 255 -25.11 19.31 -51.90
N ALA A 256 -25.65 20.36 -52.54
CA ALA A 256 -25.62 20.52 -54.00
C ALA A 256 -24.26 20.97 -54.56
N GLN A 257 -23.39 21.52 -53.70
CA GLN A 257 -22.12 22.15 -54.06
C GLN A 257 -20.92 21.31 -53.59
N ALA A 258 -21.08 20.58 -52.49
CA ALA A 258 -20.03 19.75 -51.93
C ALA A 258 -19.63 18.59 -52.86
N GLY A 259 -18.34 18.28 -52.87
CA GLY A 259 -17.75 17.17 -53.60
C GLY A 259 -17.08 16.20 -52.64
N PHE A 260 -17.15 14.90 -52.90
CA PHE A 260 -16.55 13.86 -52.06
C PHE A 260 -15.66 12.91 -52.86
N LYS A 261 -14.84 12.17 -52.13
CA LYS A 261 -13.92 11.13 -52.59
C LYS A 261 -14.06 9.92 -51.67
N TRP A 262 -13.66 8.74 -52.13
CA TRP A 262 -13.73 7.54 -51.30
C TRP A 262 -12.59 6.56 -51.58
N ALA A 263 -12.28 5.75 -50.58
CA ALA A 263 -11.26 4.71 -50.63
C ALA A 263 -11.77 3.43 -49.96
N ARG A 264 -11.29 2.27 -50.42
CA ARG A 264 -11.69 0.94 -49.92
C ARG A 264 -10.97 0.53 -48.64
N ASP A 265 -9.76 1.07 -48.42
CA ASP A 265 -8.86 0.73 -47.31
C ASP A 265 -8.52 1.97 -46.48
N ASN A 266 -9.55 2.72 -46.05
CA ASN A 266 -9.44 3.93 -45.23
C ASN A 266 -8.49 5.04 -45.76
N ALA A 267 -8.16 5.00 -47.05
CA ALA A 267 -7.16 5.86 -47.69
C ALA A 267 -5.75 5.73 -47.06
N SER A 268 -5.39 4.51 -46.62
CA SER A 268 -4.10 4.20 -45.98
C SER A 268 -2.90 4.15 -46.92
N VAL A 269 -3.14 4.03 -48.23
CA VAL A 269 -2.07 4.06 -49.24
C VAL A 269 -1.62 5.52 -49.45
N ALA A 270 -0.52 5.87 -48.79
CA ALA A 270 0.09 7.19 -48.86
C ALA A 270 1.63 7.13 -48.88
N ALA A 271 2.26 8.19 -49.39
CA ALA A 271 3.72 8.35 -49.44
C ALA A 271 4.12 9.81 -49.25
N ALA A 272 5.28 10.02 -48.63
CA ALA A 272 5.87 11.36 -48.50
C ALA A 272 6.41 11.79 -49.85
N VAL A 273 6.16 13.03 -50.26
CA VAL A 273 6.71 13.60 -51.49
C VAL A 273 8.01 14.30 -51.13
N THR A 274 9.13 13.81 -51.65
CA THR A 274 10.47 14.31 -51.29
C THR A 274 11.02 15.30 -52.30
N ASP A 275 10.58 15.22 -53.56
CA ASP A 275 11.02 16.10 -54.63
C ASP A 275 9.97 16.18 -55.75
N VAL A 276 10.08 17.23 -56.57
CA VAL A 276 9.22 17.46 -57.73
C VAL A 276 10.06 17.97 -58.89
N ASP A 277 9.81 17.45 -60.09
CA ASP A 277 10.55 17.88 -61.28
C ASP A 277 10.19 19.31 -61.74
N ASP A 278 10.96 19.84 -62.70
CA ASP A 278 10.76 21.19 -63.26
C ASP A 278 9.37 21.37 -63.89
N THR A 279 8.76 20.31 -64.43
CA THR A 279 7.40 20.38 -65.00
C THR A 279 6.31 20.30 -63.94
N ARG A 280 6.68 19.97 -62.71
CA ARG A 280 5.82 19.71 -61.56
C ARG A 280 4.81 18.58 -61.76
N THR A 281 5.10 17.66 -62.68
CA THR A 281 4.24 16.51 -62.96
C THR A 281 4.85 15.19 -62.51
N VAL A 282 6.16 15.13 -62.26
CA VAL A 282 6.84 13.93 -61.77
C VAL A 282 7.24 14.17 -60.32
N LEU A 283 6.68 13.38 -59.41
CA LEU A 283 6.96 13.41 -57.98
C LEU A 283 7.93 12.28 -57.62
N THR A 284 8.98 12.59 -56.88
CA THR A 284 9.80 11.59 -56.20
C THR A 284 9.21 11.37 -54.81
N VAL A 285 9.02 10.11 -54.44
CA VAL A 285 8.33 9.75 -53.20
C VAL A 285 9.18 8.84 -52.32
N SER A 286 8.90 8.81 -51.02
CA SER A 286 9.64 7.96 -50.09
C SER A 286 9.52 6.46 -50.42
N ARG A 287 8.36 6.05 -50.94
CA ARG A 287 8.08 4.71 -51.46
C ARG A 287 6.84 4.73 -52.35
N THR A 288 6.83 3.93 -53.41
CA THR A 288 5.68 3.75 -54.31
C THR A 288 4.64 2.77 -53.78
N GLY A 289 5.00 1.94 -52.79
CA GLY A 289 4.11 1.00 -52.10
C GLY A 289 4.81 0.26 -50.97
N ARG A 290 4.05 -0.55 -50.22
CA ARG A 290 4.59 -1.50 -49.23
C ARG A 290 4.89 -2.86 -49.87
N ASP A 291 3.98 -3.31 -50.72
CA ASP A 291 4.05 -4.53 -51.51
C ASP A 291 3.28 -4.34 -52.84
N ASP A 292 3.16 -5.40 -53.64
CA ASP A 292 2.47 -5.33 -54.94
C ASP A 292 0.95 -5.05 -54.84
N VAL A 293 0.35 -5.21 -53.66
CA VAL A 293 -1.08 -5.00 -53.39
C VAL A 293 -1.32 -3.61 -52.79
N GLN A 294 -0.62 -3.27 -51.70
CA GLN A 294 -0.67 -1.97 -51.03
C GLN A 294 0.31 -0.97 -51.66
N ARG A 295 0.08 -0.62 -52.94
CA ARG A 295 0.88 0.36 -53.69
C ARG A 295 0.03 1.42 -54.38
N ILE A 296 0.67 2.53 -54.72
CA ILE A 296 0.12 3.54 -55.62
C ILE A 296 -0.09 2.89 -56.99
N ARG A 297 -1.25 3.11 -57.59
CA ARG A 297 -1.68 2.46 -58.84
C ARG A 297 -1.77 3.44 -59.99
N GLU A 298 -1.31 3.00 -61.17
CA GLU A 298 -1.55 3.73 -62.41
C GLU A 298 -3.05 3.90 -62.65
N GLY A 299 -3.45 5.10 -63.05
CA GLY A 299 -4.83 5.45 -63.30
C GLY A 299 -5.68 5.72 -62.05
N ALA A 300 -5.16 5.55 -60.83
CA ALA A 300 -5.84 5.94 -59.61
C ALA A 300 -5.81 7.47 -59.42
N TRP A 301 -6.72 7.98 -58.60
CA TRP A 301 -6.66 9.37 -58.13
C TRP A 301 -5.75 9.46 -56.91
N VAL A 302 -4.92 10.50 -56.86
CA VAL A 302 -4.14 10.85 -55.69
C VAL A 302 -4.41 12.28 -55.28
N GLU A 303 -4.45 12.52 -53.99
CA GLU A 303 -4.50 13.85 -53.39
C GLU A 303 -3.13 14.20 -52.85
N VAL A 304 -2.57 15.32 -53.30
CA VAL A 304 -1.35 15.90 -52.73
C VAL A 304 -1.72 16.98 -51.73
N LEU A 305 -1.25 16.84 -50.49
CA LEU A 305 -1.56 17.72 -49.36
C LEU A 305 -0.26 18.03 -48.58
N ASP A 306 -0.29 19.07 -47.77
CA ASP A 306 0.76 19.43 -46.81
C ASP A 306 0.12 19.89 -45.49
N ASP A 307 0.94 20.17 -44.48
CA ASP A 307 0.46 20.62 -43.16
C ASP A 307 -0.25 21.98 -43.25
N ASP A 308 0.18 22.91 -44.09
CA ASP A 308 -0.45 24.22 -44.22
C ASP A 308 -1.89 24.12 -44.72
N ARG A 309 -2.14 23.34 -45.78
CA ARG A 309 -3.48 23.11 -46.31
C ARG A 309 -4.34 22.33 -45.32
N GLU A 310 -3.79 21.30 -44.67
CA GLU A 310 -4.52 20.53 -43.66
C GLU A 310 -4.96 21.40 -42.47
N LEU A 311 -4.02 22.16 -41.90
CA LEU A 311 -4.24 23.01 -40.72
C LEU A 311 -5.18 24.19 -41.03
N SER A 312 -5.16 24.71 -42.26
CA SER A 312 -6.10 25.75 -42.72
C SER A 312 -7.47 25.22 -43.13
N GLY A 313 -7.65 23.90 -43.23
CA GLY A 313 -8.89 23.28 -43.72
C GLY A 313 -9.08 23.42 -45.23
N THR A 314 -8.01 23.69 -45.97
CA THR A 314 -8.01 23.81 -47.44
C THR A 314 -7.87 22.42 -48.07
N PRO A 315 -8.66 22.07 -49.11
CA PRO A 315 -8.51 20.78 -49.78
C PRO A 315 -7.14 20.60 -50.46
N GLY A 316 -6.69 19.35 -50.54
CA GLY A 316 -5.50 18.97 -51.29
C GLY A 316 -5.69 19.09 -52.81
N PHE A 317 -4.61 18.91 -53.56
CA PHE A 317 -4.66 18.89 -55.01
C PHE A 317 -4.92 17.48 -55.53
N LEU A 318 -6.05 17.27 -56.22
CA LEU A 318 -6.37 15.99 -56.85
C LEU A 318 -5.80 15.90 -58.27
N ALA A 319 -5.09 14.81 -58.54
CA ALA A 319 -4.63 14.45 -59.87
C ALA A 319 -4.67 12.94 -60.08
N ARG A 320 -4.83 12.51 -61.34
CA ARG A 320 -4.72 11.10 -61.71
C ARG A 320 -3.27 10.69 -61.91
N VAL A 321 -2.89 9.51 -61.43
CA VAL A 321 -1.57 8.90 -61.70
C VAL A 321 -1.52 8.39 -63.14
N VAL A 322 -0.50 8.80 -63.89
CA VAL A 322 -0.23 8.39 -65.27
C VAL A 322 0.66 7.15 -65.29
N THR A 323 1.79 7.22 -64.59
CA THR A 323 2.75 6.11 -64.43
C THR A 323 3.30 6.09 -63.02
N VAL A 324 3.66 4.90 -62.54
CA VAL A 324 4.34 4.72 -61.24
C VAL A 324 5.44 3.68 -61.39
N ASP A 325 6.61 3.99 -60.82
CA ASP A 325 7.75 3.08 -60.82
C ASP A 325 7.43 1.76 -60.09
N ARG A 326 8.22 0.73 -60.39
CA ARG A 326 8.13 -0.55 -59.68
C ARG A 326 8.66 -0.40 -58.26
N LEU A 327 8.20 -1.28 -57.36
CA LEU A 327 8.59 -1.28 -55.95
C LEU A 327 10.13 -1.31 -55.76
N ASP A 328 10.83 -2.04 -56.63
CA ASP A 328 12.28 -2.25 -56.62
C ASP A 328 13.07 -1.17 -57.38
N ASP A 329 12.40 -0.19 -57.98
CA ASP A 329 13.07 0.88 -58.72
C ASP A 329 13.72 1.89 -57.75
N PRO A 330 15.03 2.19 -57.87
CA PRO A 330 15.68 3.17 -57.01
C PRO A 330 15.14 4.60 -57.17
N THR A 331 14.44 4.95 -58.26
CA THR A 331 13.96 6.32 -58.48
C THR A 331 12.67 6.65 -57.74
N GLN A 332 11.82 5.65 -57.43
CA GLN A 332 10.56 5.81 -56.69
C GLN A 332 9.71 7.01 -57.18
N GLN A 333 9.42 7.08 -58.48
CA GLN A 333 8.68 8.18 -59.09
C GLN A 333 7.21 7.87 -59.35
N VAL A 334 6.39 8.91 -59.25
CA VAL A 334 4.96 8.93 -59.59
C VAL A 334 4.71 10.10 -60.53
N THR A 335 4.19 9.82 -61.73
CA THR A 335 3.83 10.87 -62.70
C THR A 335 2.35 11.20 -62.61
N LEU A 336 2.01 12.48 -62.47
CA LEU A 336 0.66 13.01 -62.37
C LEU A 336 0.15 13.53 -63.73
N SER A 337 -1.17 13.51 -63.89
CA SER A 337 -1.86 14.02 -65.09
C SER A 337 -1.94 15.54 -65.18
N ALA A 338 -1.64 16.25 -64.10
CA ALA A 338 -1.63 17.70 -64.01
C ALA A 338 -0.48 18.16 -63.11
N ALA A 339 0.07 19.35 -63.41
CA ALA A 339 1.17 19.92 -62.67
C ALA A 339 0.74 20.32 -61.24
N LEU A 340 1.58 20.00 -60.26
CA LEU A 340 1.38 20.34 -58.86
C LEU A 340 1.36 21.88 -58.68
N PRO A 341 0.35 22.45 -57.99
CA PRO A 341 0.29 23.88 -57.70
C PRO A 341 1.56 24.41 -57.04
N ALA A 342 1.95 25.65 -57.35
CA ALA A 342 3.21 26.24 -56.86
C ALA A 342 3.25 26.38 -55.32
N ASP A 343 2.09 26.48 -54.68
CA ASP A 343 1.97 26.53 -53.23
C ASP A 343 2.09 25.16 -52.57
N LEU A 344 2.26 24.05 -53.30
CA LEU A 344 2.57 22.72 -52.76
C LEU A 344 4.01 22.36 -53.15
N ASP A 345 5.00 22.81 -52.39
CA ASP A 345 6.42 22.61 -52.71
C ASP A 345 7.09 21.61 -51.76
N PRO A 346 7.44 20.39 -52.22
CA PRO A 346 8.07 19.38 -51.36
C PRO A 346 9.51 19.74 -50.96
N ALA A 347 10.14 20.75 -51.59
CA ALA A 347 11.44 21.25 -51.18
C ALA A 347 11.42 21.89 -49.78
N ASP A 348 10.26 22.38 -49.34
CA ASP A 348 10.05 22.79 -47.96
C ASP A 348 9.60 21.59 -47.11
N HIS A 349 10.60 20.86 -46.62
CA HIS A 349 10.36 19.69 -45.76
C HIS A 349 9.58 20.03 -44.47
N GLY A 350 9.54 21.30 -44.05
CA GLY A 350 8.74 21.74 -42.91
C GLY A 350 7.23 21.60 -43.13
N ARG A 351 6.79 21.66 -44.39
CA ARG A 351 5.38 21.54 -44.80
C ARG A 351 4.90 20.11 -44.89
N ARG A 352 5.81 19.13 -44.90
CA ARG A 352 5.49 17.67 -44.86
C ARG A 352 4.54 17.27 -46.00
N THR A 353 4.91 17.64 -47.23
CA THR A 353 4.12 17.32 -48.43
C THR A 353 4.00 15.81 -48.63
N ARG A 354 2.79 15.35 -48.91
CA ARG A 354 2.46 13.93 -49.04
C ARG A 354 1.38 13.71 -50.08
N LEU A 355 1.38 12.51 -50.65
CA LEU A 355 0.35 12.08 -51.58
C LEU A 355 -0.43 10.91 -50.97
N ARG A 356 -1.74 10.86 -51.23
CA ARG A 356 -2.65 9.81 -50.75
C ARG A 356 -3.54 9.31 -51.87
N GLN A 357 -3.67 7.99 -52.01
CA GLN A 357 -4.49 7.37 -53.05
C GLN A 357 -5.97 7.29 -52.66
N TRP A 358 -6.83 7.47 -53.67
CA TRP A 358 -8.28 7.32 -53.62
C TRP A 358 -8.78 6.39 -54.74
N ASP A 359 -9.92 5.73 -54.50
CA ASP A 359 -10.41 4.63 -55.36
C ASP A 359 -11.63 4.99 -56.21
N HIS A 360 -12.17 6.20 -56.04
CA HIS A 360 -13.30 6.65 -56.85
C HIS A 360 -12.94 6.68 -58.33
N SER A 361 -13.87 6.21 -59.15
CA SER A 361 -13.69 6.14 -60.60
C SER A 361 -15.03 6.17 -61.32
N GLY A 362 -15.00 6.24 -62.66
CA GLY A 362 -16.20 6.22 -63.49
C GLY A 362 -16.71 7.61 -63.90
N PRO A 363 -17.86 7.67 -64.59
CA PRO A 363 -18.32 8.86 -65.30
C PRO A 363 -18.87 9.97 -64.38
N LEU A 364 -19.07 9.68 -63.09
CA LEU A 364 -19.54 10.64 -62.10
C LEU A 364 -18.42 11.46 -61.48
N VAL A 365 -17.16 11.11 -61.72
CA VAL A 365 -16.01 11.88 -61.29
C VAL A 365 -15.89 13.12 -62.17
N GLY A 366 -15.97 14.30 -61.57
CA GLY A 366 -15.85 15.59 -62.21
C GLY A 366 -14.44 15.87 -62.71
N ALA A 367 -14.28 16.96 -63.46
CA ALA A 367 -12.97 17.42 -63.95
C ALA A 367 -12.03 17.85 -62.82
N ASP A 368 -12.59 18.23 -61.68
CA ASP A 368 -11.90 18.55 -60.42
C ASP A 368 -11.49 17.29 -59.63
N GLY A 369 -11.82 16.09 -60.12
CA GLY A 369 -11.46 14.84 -59.48
C GLY A 369 -12.36 14.42 -58.33
N THR A 370 -13.48 15.09 -58.08
CA THR A 370 -14.44 14.73 -57.02
C THR A 370 -15.74 14.15 -57.58
N ILE A 371 -16.54 13.50 -56.74
CA ILE A 371 -17.93 13.12 -57.06
C ILE A 371 -18.86 14.14 -56.38
N PRO A 372 -19.81 14.77 -57.08
CA PRO A 372 -20.78 15.65 -56.44
C PRO A 372 -21.63 14.90 -55.41
N VAL A 373 -21.75 15.44 -54.19
CA VAL A 373 -22.55 14.84 -53.11
C VAL A 373 -24.02 14.68 -53.50
N SER A 374 -24.55 15.61 -54.29
CA SER A 374 -25.92 15.56 -54.84
C SER A 374 -26.21 14.30 -55.67
N ALA A 375 -25.19 13.69 -56.30
CA ALA A 375 -25.34 12.44 -57.03
C ALA A 375 -25.69 11.26 -56.10
N ALA A 376 -25.38 11.38 -54.80
CA ALA A 376 -25.61 10.37 -53.79
C ALA A 376 -26.85 10.64 -52.91
N THR A 377 -27.57 11.76 -53.07
CA THR A 377 -28.80 12.03 -52.29
C THR A 377 -29.91 11.01 -52.56
N GLY A 378 -29.98 10.46 -53.77
CA GLY A 378 -30.84 9.32 -54.13
C GLY A 378 -30.20 7.95 -53.88
N GLY A 379 -28.98 7.93 -53.35
CA GLY A 379 -28.13 6.78 -53.14
C GLY A 379 -27.24 6.41 -54.33
N LEU A 380 -25.95 6.26 -54.06
CA LEU A 380 -24.90 5.90 -55.02
C LEU A 380 -24.28 4.56 -54.66
N VAL A 381 -24.11 3.67 -55.65
CA VAL A 381 -23.35 2.43 -55.49
C VAL A 381 -21.87 2.73 -55.78
N LEU A 382 -20.98 2.39 -54.84
CA LEU A 382 -19.54 2.58 -54.95
C LEU A 382 -18.89 1.45 -55.76
N GLU A 383 -18.80 0.26 -55.14
CA GLU A 383 -18.36 -1.01 -55.74
C GLU A 383 -18.97 -2.17 -54.95
N ASP A 384 -18.94 -3.39 -55.51
CA ASP A 384 -19.23 -4.65 -54.81
C ASP A 384 -20.53 -4.71 -53.96
N GLY A 385 -21.58 -4.00 -54.39
CA GLY A 385 -22.87 -3.94 -53.69
C GLY A 385 -22.97 -2.88 -52.59
N VAL A 386 -21.90 -2.13 -52.32
CA VAL A 386 -21.88 -1.05 -51.32
C VAL A 386 -22.58 0.19 -51.85
N ARG A 387 -23.65 0.62 -51.17
CA ARG A 387 -24.38 1.86 -51.46
C ARG A 387 -24.28 2.86 -50.32
N ILE A 388 -24.09 4.12 -50.67
CA ILE A 388 -24.07 5.25 -49.74
C ILE A 388 -25.15 6.27 -50.09
N ILE A 389 -25.66 6.99 -49.10
CA ILE A 389 -26.67 8.04 -49.24
C ILE A 389 -26.25 9.23 -48.38
N PHE A 390 -26.17 10.41 -48.98
CA PHE A 390 -25.90 11.66 -48.26
C PHE A 390 -27.18 12.43 -47.94
N SER A 391 -27.16 13.11 -46.81
CA SER A 391 -28.17 14.06 -46.35
C SER A 391 -27.53 15.11 -45.42
N ASP A 392 -28.32 16.07 -44.96
CA ASP A 392 -27.89 17.15 -44.08
C ASP A 392 -28.82 17.36 -42.87
N ALA A 393 -28.24 17.67 -41.71
CA ALA A 393 -28.96 17.98 -40.49
C ALA A 393 -28.23 19.07 -39.67
N PRO A 394 -28.81 20.28 -39.53
CA PRO A 394 -30.09 20.72 -40.10
C PRO A 394 -30.04 20.84 -41.64
N ALA A 395 -31.21 20.75 -42.29
CA ALA A 395 -31.32 20.90 -43.73
C ALA A 395 -30.86 22.31 -44.18
N GLY A 396 -30.10 22.37 -45.28
CA GLY A 396 -29.44 23.57 -45.79
C GLY A 396 -28.12 23.91 -45.09
N GLY A 397 -27.63 23.05 -44.20
CA GLY A 397 -26.35 23.24 -43.52
C GLY A 397 -25.14 22.90 -44.41
N THR A 398 -23.96 23.34 -43.96
CA THR A 398 -22.70 23.18 -44.69
C THR A 398 -22.00 21.87 -44.33
N LEU A 399 -21.56 21.13 -45.35
CA LEU A 399 -20.59 20.04 -45.24
C LEU A 399 -19.20 20.65 -45.32
N ARG A 400 -18.26 20.17 -44.50
CA ARG A 400 -16.92 20.73 -44.37
C ARG A 400 -15.87 19.82 -44.99
N THR A 401 -14.82 20.42 -45.55
CA THR A 401 -13.64 19.70 -46.03
C THR A 401 -13.08 18.81 -44.92
N GLY A 402 -12.80 17.56 -45.26
CA GLY A 402 -12.26 16.55 -44.34
C GLY A 402 -13.32 15.76 -43.57
N ASP A 403 -14.59 16.18 -43.56
CA ASP A 403 -15.68 15.40 -42.99
C ASP A 403 -15.68 14.00 -43.57
N HIS A 404 -15.59 12.99 -42.71
CA HIS A 404 -15.50 11.61 -43.19
C HIS A 404 -16.29 10.62 -42.36
N TRP A 405 -16.59 9.50 -43.00
CA TRP A 405 -17.22 8.34 -42.41
C TRP A 405 -16.45 7.10 -42.81
N THR A 406 -16.28 6.20 -41.85
CA THR A 406 -15.76 4.86 -42.10
C THR A 406 -16.81 3.81 -41.77
N PHE A 407 -16.82 2.73 -42.54
CA PHE A 407 -17.72 1.60 -42.30
C PHE A 407 -17.13 0.32 -42.91
N THR A 408 -17.43 -0.80 -42.28
CA THR A 408 -16.87 -2.09 -42.67
C THR A 408 -17.71 -2.81 -43.72
N ALA A 409 -17.03 -3.55 -44.59
CA ALA A 409 -17.65 -4.60 -45.41
C ALA A 409 -16.89 -5.91 -45.20
N ARG A 410 -17.62 -7.02 -45.07
CA ARG A 410 -17.07 -8.31 -44.68
C ARG A 410 -17.46 -9.40 -45.67
N SER A 411 -16.45 -10.06 -46.25
CA SER A 411 -16.69 -11.10 -47.26
C SER A 411 -17.20 -12.41 -46.63
N ALA A 412 -16.86 -12.67 -45.36
CA ALA A 412 -17.22 -13.91 -44.67
C ALA A 412 -18.73 -14.07 -44.43
N ASP A 413 -19.44 -12.98 -44.14
CA ASP A 413 -20.90 -12.96 -43.94
C ASP A 413 -21.64 -12.16 -45.02
N GLY A 414 -20.90 -11.58 -45.97
CA GLY A 414 -21.45 -10.82 -47.09
C GLY A 414 -22.19 -9.55 -46.65
N ARG A 415 -21.81 -8.92 -45.54
CA ARG A 415 -22.50 -7.75 -44.98
C ARG A 415 -21.72 -6.45 -45.13
N VAL A 416 -22.48 -5.37 -45.32
CA VAL A 416 -22.03 -3.98 -45.20
C VAL A 416 -22.57 -3.42 -43.88
N GLU A 417 -21.71 -2.77 -43.09
CA GLU A 417 -22.11 -2.07 -41.89
C GLU A 417 -23.07 -0.93 -42.24
N GLU A 418 -24.27 -0.95 -41.65
CA GLU A 418 -25.32 0.04 -41.92
C GLU A 418 -25.16 1.26 -41.00
N LEU A 419 -24.94 2.42 -41.63
CA LEU A 419 -25.03 3.73 -41.01
C LEU A 419 -26.43 4.31 -41.28
N THR A 420 -27.02 4.92 -40.26
CA THR A 420 -28.32 5.58 -40.38
C THR A 420 -28.18 7.06 -40.04
N GLN A 421 -28.09 7.91 -41.07
CA GLN A 421 -27.95 9.36 -40.91
C GLN A 421 -26.84 9.70 -39.89
N ALA A 422 -25.70 9.02 -39.98
CA ALA A 422 -24.61 9.17 -39.03
C ALA A 422 -23.89 10.51 -39.25
N PRO A 423 -23.54 11.27 -38.19
CA PRO A 423 -22.65 12.43 -38.32
C PRO A 423 -21.24 12.00 -38.74
N PRO A 424 -20.41 12.91 -39.28
CA PRO A 424 -19.02 12.58 -39.62
C PRO A 424 -18.24 12.18 -38.35
N GLN A 425 -17.35 11.21 -38.51
CA GLN A 425 -16.44 10.75 -37.45
C GLN A 425 -15.31 11.75 -37.16
N GLY A 426 -15.03 12.68 -38.08
CA GLY A 426 -14.14 13.79 -37.84
C GLY A 426 -13.75 14.54 -39.11
N PRO A 427 -12.84 15.53 -39.02
CA PRO A 427 -12.28 16.08 -37.78
C PRO A 427 -13.34 16.77 -36.91
N HIS A 428 -13.39 16.45 -35.61
CA HIS A 428 -14.26 17.13 -34.66
C HIS A 428 -13.57 18.39 -34.14
N ARG A 429 -14.12 19.56 -34.48
CA ARG A 429 -13.59 20.87 -34.10
C ARG A 429 -14.37 21.42 -32.91
N PHE A 430 -13.64 21.85 -31.89
CA PHE A 430 -14.14 22.46 -30.67
C PHE A 430 -13.68 23.92 -30.62
N TYR A 431 -14.50 24.78 -30.02
CA TYR A 431 -14.26 26.22 -30.00
C TYR A 431 -14.47 26.79 -28.60
N GLY A 432 -13.60 27.70 -28.16
CA GLY A 432 -13.68 28.31 -26.84
C GLY A 432 -13.24 29.76 -26.85
N ARG A 433 -13.95 30.61 -26.12
CA ARG A 433 -13.60 32.03 -25.97
C ARG A 433 -12.39 32.14 -25.03
N LEU A 434 -11.37 32.89 -25.44
CA LEU A 434 -10.19 33.15 -24.61
C LEU A 434 -10.23 34.56 -24.02
N ALA A 435 -10.48 35.58 -24.84
CA ALA A 435 -10.50 36.96 -24.38
C ALA A 435 -11.24 37.88 -25.36
N VAL A 436 -11.67 39.03 -24.86
CA VAL A 436 -12.01 40.20 -25.69
C VAL A 436 -10.85 41.18 -25.60
N ILE A 437 -10.32 41.60 -26.75
CA ILE A 437 -9.23 42.59 -26.82
C ILE A 437 -9.73 43.87 -27.47
N ASP A 438 -9.31 45.03 -26.96
CA ASP A 438 -9.43 46.33 -27.62
C ASP A 438 -8.02 46.91 -27.78
N LEU A 439 -7.42 46.69 -28.95
CA LEU A 439 -6.04 47.10 -29.21
C LEU A 439 -5.97 48.63 -29.34
N PRO A 440 -5.11 49.33 -28.57
CA PRO A 440 -3.96 48.82 -27.80
C PRO A 440 -4.17 48.72 -26.26
N ASN A 441 -5.37 48.93 -25.73
CA ASN A 441 -5.54 49.37 -24.34
C ASN A 441 -6.11 48.32 -23.36
N GLU A 442 -6.93 47.35 -23.81
CA GLU A 442 -7.66 46.49 -22.88
C GLU A 442 -7.73 45.03 -23.35
N VAL A 443 -7.57 44.10 -22.40
CA VAL A 443 -7.80 42.67 -22.59
C VAL A 443 -8.67 42.18 -21.45
N THR A 444 -9.84 41.64 -21.77
CA THR A 444 -10.76 40.99 -20.83
C THR A 444 -10.69 39.50 -21.01
N ASP A 445 -10.29 38.77 -19.96
CA ASP A 445 -10.18 37.31 -19.96
C ASP A 445 -11.57 36.66 -19.89
N CYS A 446 -11.87 35.77 -20.83
CA CYS A 446 -13.13 35.04 -20.92
C CYS A 446 -13.01 33.57 -20.49
N ARG A 447 -11.81 33.10 -20.12
CA ARG A 447 -11.58 31.70 -19.75
C ARG A 447 -12.20 31.40 -18.39
N GLY A 448 -12.78 30.20 -18.24
CA GLY A 448 -13.04 29.64 -16.91
C GLY A 448 -11.70 29.38 -16.20
N VAL A 449 -11.64 29.56 -14.89
CA VAL A 449 -10.47 29.24 -14.07
C VAL A 449 -10.79 28.09 -13.14
N TRP A 450 -9.90 27.09 -13.09
CA TRP A 450 -10.04 25.92 -12.21
C TRP A 450 -8.85 25.75 -11.27
N PRO A 451 -9.06 25.50 -9.96
CA PRO A 451 -10.34 25.57 -9.28
C PRO A 451 -10.92 26.99 -9.35
N PRO A 452 -12.25 27.15 -9.33
CA PRO A 452 -12.86 28.47 -9.27
C PRO A 452 -12.26 29.22 -8.10
N ALA A 453 -11.87 30.48 -8.30
CA ALA A 453 -11.43 31.34 -7.20
C ALA A 453 -12.51 31.25 -6.12
N CYS A 454 -12.15 30.82 -4.90
CA CYS A 454 -13.10 30.56 -3.82
C CYS A 454 -13.77 31.88 -3.37
N ALA A 455 -14.76 32.34 -4.13
CA ALA A 455 -15.65 33.42 -3.75
C ALA A 455 -17.04 32.87 -3.34
N GLU A 456 -17.45 31.72 -3.89
CA GLU A 456 -18.65 30.99 -3.46
C GLU A 456 -18.39 29.48 -3.53
N CYS A 457 -18.56 28.78 -2.40
CA CYS A 457 -18.25 27.38 -2.26
C CYS A 457 -19.24 26.45 -2.95
N GLY A 458 -18.75 25.58 -3.84
CA GLY A 458 -19.55 24.64 -4.64
C GLY A 458 -20.48 23.70 -3.85
N ASP A 459 -19.93 22.67 -3.19
CA ASP A 459 -20.68 21.57 -2.52
C ASP A 459 -20.84 21.76 -0.99
N CYS A 460 -20.32 22.87 -0.46
CA CYS A 460 -20.29 23.10 0.97
C CYS A 460 -21.56 23.81 1.42
N THR A 461 -22.27 23.24 2.39
CA THR A 461 -23.46 23.86 2.98
C THR A 461 -23.12 25.17 3.69
N VAL A 462 -21.95 25.24 4.33
CA VAL A 462 -21.42 26.46 4.95
C VAL A 462 -19.91 26.53 4.72
N CYS A 463 -19.41 27.71 4.39
CA CYS A 463 -17.98 27.96 4.25
C CYS A 463 -17.46 28.96 5.26
N VAL A 464 -16.29 28.65 5.82
CA VAL A 464 -15.62 29.47 6.82
C VAL A 464 -14.24 29.83 6.30
N THR A 465 -13.94 31.11 6.24
CA THR A 465 -12.60 31.63 5.92
C THR A 465 -11.84 31.95 7.21
N PRO A 466 -10.49 31.96 7.20
CA PRO A 466 -9.72 32.44 8.35
C PRO A 466 -10.14 33.84 8.79
N GLU A 467 -10.41 34.74 7.83
CA GLU A 467 -10.82 36.12 8.07
C GLU A 467 -12.19 36.17 8.77
N SER A 468 -13.19 35.45 8.23
CA SER A 468 -14.55 35.42 8.82
C SER A 468 -14.58 34.75 10.19
N HIS A 469 -13.64 33.86 10.47
CA HIS A 469 -13.49 33.24 11.78
C HIS A 469 -12.86 34.20 12.78
N ALA A 470 -11.79 34.89 12.39
CA ALA A 470 -11.03 35.79 13.25
C ALA A 470 -11.82 37.06 13.62
N ASP A 471 -12.64 37.59 12.71
CA ASP A 471 -13.48 38.76 12.98
C ASP A 471 -14.84 38.41 13.64
N GLY A 472 -15.14 37.12 13.78
CA GLY A 472 -16.36 36.60 14.40
C GLY A 472 -17.62 36.64 13.53
N THR A 473 -17.52 37.03 12.24
CA THR A 473 -18.65 37.09 11.30
C THR A 473 -19.25 35.72 11.04
N LEU A 474 -18.39 34.70 10.91
CA LEU A 474 -18.78 33.31 10.80
C LEU A 474 -17.66 32.43 11.34
N THR A 475 -17.84 31.89 12.54
CA THR A 475 -16.86 30.99 13.16
C THR A 475 -17.10 29.53 12.78
N VAL A 476 -16.07 28.69 12.96
CA VAL A 476 -16.17 27.23 12.73
C VAL A 476 -17.31 26.62 13.57
N GLN A 477 -17.43 27.01 14.85
CA GLN A 477 -18.52 26.56 15.72
C GLN A 477 -19.90 26.99 15.19
N GLN A 478 -20.05 28.25 14.78
CA GLN A 478 -21.31 28.75 14.21
C GLN A 478 -21.69 28.02 12.92
N ALA A 479 -20.71 27.67 12.08
CA ALA A 479 -20.95 26.91 10.86
C ALA A 479 -21.41 25.47 11.17
N VAL A 480 -20.75 24.80 12.11
CA VAL A 480 -21.16 23.48 12.61
C VAL A 480 -22.58 23.52 13.16
N ASP A 481 -22.92 24.51 13.97
CA ASP A 481 -24.25 24.62 14.59
C ASP A 481 -25.38 24.80 13.56
N ARG A 482 -25.10 25.43 12.41
CA ARG A 482 -26.07 25.57 11.31
C ARG A 482 -26.42 24.23 10.66
N VAL A 483 -25.43 23.34 10.48
CA VAL A 483 -25.63 22.06 9.78
C VAL A 483 -25.90 20.88 10.72
N ARG A 484 -25.63 21.04 12.02
CA ARG A 484 -25.68 19.98 13.04
C ARG A 484 -26.95 19.14 13.02
N ARG A 485 -28.12 19.74 12.78
CA ARG A 485 -29.43 19.05 12.79
C ARG A 485 -29.92 18.62 11.40
N THR A 486 -29.53 19.33 10.36
CA THR A 486 -29.99 19.09 8.98
C THR A 486 -29.07 18.14 8.22
N GLY A 487 -27.85 17.94 8.72
CA GLY A 487 -26.74 17.42 7.93
C GLY A 487 -26.17 18.50 7.02
N GLY A 488 -25.02 18.21 6.42
CA GLY A 488 -24.35 19.11 5.50
C GLY A 488 -22.83 19.12 5.66
N ARG A 489 -22.17 19.83 4.75
CA ARG A 489 -20.71 19.95 4.69
C ARG A 489 -20.27 21.35 5.12
N VAL A 490 -19.46 21.44 6.16
CA VAL A 490 -18.72 22.65 6.55
C VAL A 490 -17.36 22.58 5.90
N CYS A 491 -17.05 23.54 5.04
CA CYS A 491 -15.73 23.64 4.42
C CYS A 491 -14.94 24.81 5.01
N LEU A 492 -13.70 24.51 5.36
CA LEU A 492 -12.73 25.47 5.83
C LEU A 492 -11.80 25.81 4.66
N ALA A 493 -11.70 27.09 4.31
CA ALA A 493 -10.71 27.56 3.36
C ALA A 493 -9.27 27.27 3.86
N VAL A 494 -8.30 27.44 2.97
CA VAL A 494 -6.88 27.32 3.33
C VAL A 494 -6.51 28.45 4.28
N GLY A 495 -5.79 28.14 5.35
CA GLY A 495 -5.33 29.12 6.34
C GLY A 495 -5.44 28.61 7.78
N GLN A 496 -5.14 29.51 8.73
CA GLN A 496 -5.08 29.18 10.16
C GLN A 496 -6.31 29.70 10.90
N TYR A 497 -6.91 28.82 11.71
CA TYR A 497 -8.08 29.10 12.54
C TYR A 497 -7.68 28.96 14.01
N GLU A 498 -7.62 30.07 14.73
CA GLU A 498 -7.25 30.11 16.14
C GLU A 498 -8.45 29.72 17.02
N LEU A 499 -8.34 28.61 17.75
CA LEU A 499 -9.39 28.06 18.60
C LEU A 499 -9.02 28.22 20.08
N ASP A 500 -9.66 29.17 20.75
CA ASP A 500 -9.57 29.33 22.22
C ASP A 500 -10.50 28.36 22.97
N GLU A 501 -11.58 27.90 22.32
CA GLU A 501 -12.51 26.91 22.84
C GLU A 501 -12.64 25.71 21.88
N PRO A 502 -12.99 24.51 22.39
CA PRO A 502 -13.32 23.34 21.56
C PRO A 502 -14.42 23.60 20.53
N VAL A 503 -14.27 23.06 19.32
CA VAL A 503 -15.41 22.95 18.39
C VAL A 503 -16.23 21.71 18.75
N VAL A 504 -17.46 21.93 19.20
CA VAL A 504 -18.33 20.90 19.76
C VAL A 504 -19.41 20.47 18.75
N LEU A 505 -19.31 19.22 18.30
CA LEU A 505 -20.31 18.49 17.54
C LEU A 505 -21.08 17.58 18.49
N ASN A 506 -22.23 18.05 19.00
CA ASN A 506 -23.02 17.30 19.97
C ASN A 506 -24.35 16.80 19.38
N GLY A 507 -24.54 15.51 19.14
CA GLY A 507 -25.75 15.03 18.47
C GLY A 507 -25.83 15.42 16.99
N ALA A 508 -24.69 15.67 16.35
CA ALA A 508 -24.62 15.97 14.92
C ALA A 508 -24.98 14.73 14.10
N GLN A 509 -25.69 14.93 12.99
CA GLN A 509 -26.14 13.85 12.10
C GLN A 509 -25.76 14.17 10.66
N SER A 510 -25.03 13.27 9.99
CA SER A 510 -24.63 13.43 8.57
C SER A 510 -23.88 14.75 8.31
N VAL A 511 -22.89 15.05 9.16
CA VAL A 511 -22.09 16.29 9.08
C VAL A 511 -20.67 15.97 8.62
N THR A 512 -20.18 16.70 7.62
CA THR A 512 -18.78 16.65 7.20
C THR A 512 -18.09 17.96 7.55
N LEU A 513 -16.96 17.90 8.25
CA LEU A 513 -16.04 19.02 8.46
C LEU A 513 -14.80 18.79 7.60
N SER A 514 -14.62 19.59 6.56
CA SER A 514 -13.58 19.38 5.54
C SER A 514 -12.69 20.60 5.41
N GLY A 515 -11.37 20.41 5.37
CA GLY A 515 -10.44 21.41 4.87
C GLY A 515 -10.08 21.19 3.40
N HIS A 516 -8.96 21.78 2.98
CA HIS A 516 -8.37 21.63 1.65
C HIS A 516 -6.95 21.01 1.72
N GLY A 517 -6.70 20.21 2.75
CA GLY A 517 -5.42 19.54 3.03
C GLY A 517 -4.67 20.17 4.20
N TRP A 518 -3.36 19.93 4.27
CA TRP A 518 -2.54 20.25 5.44
C TRP A 518 -2.35 21.73 5.72
N LEU A 519 -2.68 22.60 4.76
CA LEU A 519 -2.65 24.06 4.93
C LEU A 519 -3.94 24.64 5.52
N THR A 520 -4.99 23.83 5.71
CA THR A 520 -6.12 24.18 6.57
C THR A 520 -5.79 23.74 7.99
N VAL A 521 -5.53 24.70 8.88
CA VAL A 521 -4.98 24.42 10.22
C VAL A 521 -5.92 24.94 11.30
N LEU A 522 -6.44 24.04 12.13
CA LEU A 522 -7.10 24.35 13.40
C LEU A 522 -6.03 24.43 14.49
N ARG A 523 -5.70 25.63 14.94
CA ARG A 523 -4.69 25.85 15.97
C ARG A 523 -5.37 26.07 17.32
N HIS A 524 -5.29 25.07 18.19
CA HIS A 524 -5.97 25.09 19.48
C HIS A 524 -5.04 25.55 20.59
N ARG A 525 -5.44 26.61 21.30
CA ARG A 525 -4.70 27.21 22.43
C ARG A 525 -5.45 27.07 23.77
N GLY A 526 -6.66 26.52 23.74
CA GLY A 526 -7.52 26.33 24.91
C GLY A 526 -7.21 25.08 25.72
N SER A 527 -7.96 24.89 26.81
CA SER A 527 -7.93 23.65 27.59
C SER A 527 -8.94 22.63 27.05
N GLY A 528 -8.55 21.35 27.04
CA GLY A 528 -9.39 20.25 26.55
C GLY A 528 -9.25 19.95 25.05
N PRO A 529 -10.25 19.33 24.41
CA PRO A 529 -10.13 18.85 23.04
C PRO A 529 -10.29 19.97 21.99
N ALA A 530 -9.51 19.98 20.90
CA ALA A 530 -9.77 20.90 19.79
C ALA A 530 -11.12 20.60 19.12
N LEU A 531 -11.46 19.32 18.94
CA LEU A 531 -12.77 18.86 18.45
C LEU A 531 -13.45 17.90 19.44
N VAL A 532 -14.74 18.08 19.69
CA VAL A 532 -15.55 17.23 20.57
C VAL A 532 -16.73 16.62 19.80
N LEU A 533 -16.66 15.32 19.52
CA LEU A 533 -17.66 14.53 18.80
C LEU A 533 -18.50 13.70 19.79
N GLN A 534 -19.55 14.31 20.31
CA GLN A 534 -20.43 13.70 21.31
C GLN A 534 -21.75 13.26 20.71
N ARG A 535 -22.21 12.04 20.96
CA ARG A 535 -23.55 11.54 20.55
C ARG A 535 -23.84 11.67 19.05
N CYS A 536 -22.82 11.65 18.21
CA CYS A 536 -22.91 11.90 16.76
C CYS A 536 -23.31 10.66 15.97
N ARG A 537 -23.85 10.88 14.75
CA ARG A 537 -24.19 9.82 13.79
C ARG A 537 -23.78 10.18 12.37
N GLY A 538 -22.83 9.47 11.77
CA GLY A 538 -22.37 9.76 10.41
C GLY A 538 -21.65 11.10 10.35
N VAL A 539 -20.51 11.22 11.04
CA VAL A 539 -19.71 12.45 11.01
C VAL A 539 -18.35 12.17 10.40
N THR A 540 -17.95 12.99 9.44
CA THR A 540 -16.64 12.89 8.80
C THR A 540 -15.83 14.14 9.09
N VAL A 541 -14.58 13.98 9.51
CA VAL A 541 -13.58 15.05 9.58
C VAL A 541 -12.49 14.72 8.58
N SER A 542 -12.22 15.59 7.62
CA SER A 542 -11.23 15.31 6.58
C SER A 542 -10.39 16.50 6.13
N ASP A 543 -9.22 16.19 5.57
CA ASP A 543 -8.39 17.12 4.81
C ASP A 543 -7.97 18.37 5.61
N LEU A 544 -7.57 18.22 6.87
CA LEU A 544 -7.16 19.33 7.73
C LEU A 544 -6.07 18.93 8.73
N ALA A 545 -5.40 19.92 9.30
CA ALA A 545 -4.47 19.77 10.40
C ALA A 545 -5.04 20.36 11.70
N ILE A 546 -4.78 19.71 12.84
CA ILE A 546 -5.04 20.19 14.19
C ILE A 546 -3.69 20.34 14.88
N LEU A 547 -3.37 21.56 15.32
CA LEU A 547 -2.16 21.86 16.06
C LEU A 547 -2.51 22.26 17.49
N GLY A 548 -2.06 21.48 18.47
CA GLY A 548 -2.17 21.82 19.89
C GLY A 548 -0.96 22.64 20.33
N ASP A 549 -1.20 23.84 20.85
CA ASP A 549 -0.17 24.66 21.49
C ASP A 549 -0.10 24.34 23.00
N PRO A 550 1.10 24.33 23.62
CA PRO A 550 1.23 24.09 25.04
C PRO A 550 0.47 25.17 25.84
N VAL A 551 -0.34 24.74 26.81
CA VAL A 551 -1.01 25.68 27.71
C VAL A 551 0.01 26.26 28.69
N GLU A 552 0.41 27.52 28.51
CA GLU A 552 1.16 28.26 29.54
C GLU A 552 0.23 28.54 30.73
N ARG A 553 0.39 27.84 31.85
CA ARG A 553 -0.30 28.23 33.09
C ARG A 553 0.23 29.59 33.57
N PRO A 554 -0.64 30.55 33.94
CA PRO A 554 -0.20 31.75 34.63
C PRO A 554 0.51 31.34 35.93
N THR A 555 1.76 31.74 36.09
CA THR A 555 2.47 31.62 37.37
C THR A 555 1.74 32.46 38.41
N GLU A 556 1.03 31.83 39.34
CA GLU A 556 0.51 32.53 40.53
C GLU A 556 1.69 33.03 41.37
N GLY A 557 2.00 34.31 41.18
CA GLY A 557 2.86 35.08 42.06
C GLY A 557 2.04 35.79 43.12
N GLY A 558 2.13 35.34 44.37
CA GLY A 558 2.18 36.21 45.55
C GLY A 558 0.88 36.72 46.18
N ASP A 559 0.69 36.26 47.43
CA ASP A 559 0.15 36.96 48.60
C ASP A 559 -1.38 37.04 48.83
N GLY A 560 -1.84 36.24 49.80
CA GLY A 560 -2.78 36.64 50.85
C GLY A 560 -4.28 36.82 50.50
N GLY A 561 -5.10 35.90 51.02
CA GLY A 561 -6.42 36.27 51.57
C GLY A 561 -7.65 35.60 50.95
N ASP A 562 -8.31 34.82 51.80
CA ASP A 562 -9.72 34.42 51.83
C ASP A 562 -10.27 33.42 50.81
N GLY A 563 -11.00 32.45 51.38
CA GLY A 563 -11.54 31.29 50.69
C GLY A 563 -12.55 31.64 49.62
N GLY A 564 -12.27 31.19 48.41
CA GLY A 564 -13.24 31.05 47.32
C GLY A 564 -13.18 29.62 46.82
N ASP A 565 -14.32 28.96 46.84
CA ASP A 565 -14.60 27.64 46.27
C ASP A 565 -14.30 27.70 44.75
N GLY A 566 -13.07 27.34 44.37
CA GLY A 566 -12.59 27.28 42.99
C GLY A 566 -12.78 25.89 42.43
N GLY A 567 -13.95 25.66 41.83
CA GLY A 567 -14.33 24.39 41.21
C GLY A 567 -13.53 24.04 39.94
N ASP A 568 -13.54 22.73 39.71
CA ASP A 568 -13.42 22.01 38.44
C ASP A 568 -12.01 21.88 37.83
N GLY A 569 -11.46 20.67 37.98
CA GLY A 569 -10.14 20.26 37.53
C GLY A 569 -9.94 20.37 36.02
N GLU A 570 -8.81 20.99 35.65
CA GLU A 570 -8.25 21.07 34.31
C GLU A 570 -8.01 19.68 33.70
N PHE A 571 -8.55 19.46 32.49
CA PHE A 571 -8.38 18.23 31.69
C PHE A 571 -7.21 18.35 30.71
N PRO A 572 -6.59 17.23 30.29
CA PRO A 572 -5.57 17.25 29.25
C PRO A 572 -6.07 17.82 27.92
N ALA A 573 -5.17 18.50 27.19
CA ALA A 573 -5.46 18.96 25.83
C ALA A 573 -5.54 17.74 24.90
N ILE A 574 -6.65 17.61 24.18
CA ILE A 574 -6.90 16.49 23.28
C ILE A 574 -6.99 17.03 21.84
N GLY A 575 -6.55 16.31 20.83
CA GLY A 575 -6.82 16.67 19.45
C GLY A 575 -8.32 16.52 19.16
N ILE A 576 -8.80 15.27 19.21
CA ILE A 576 -10.20 14.92 18.98
C ILE A 576 -10.72 14.01 20.09
N ALA A 577 -11.82 14.40 20.73
CA ALA A 577 -12.55 13.55 21.67
C ALA A 577 -13.81 12.96 21.02
N VAL A 578 -13.94 11.63 21.01
CA VAL A 578 -15.12 10.92 20.48
C VAL A 578 -15.83 10.22 21.62
N ALA A 579 -17.11 10.57 21.83
CA ALA A 579 -17.88 10.01 22.93
C ALA A 579 -19.33 9.67 22.55
N GLY A 580 -19.72 8.41 22.70
CA GLY A 580 -21.12 8.00 22.48
C GLY A 580 -21.60 8.12 21.03
N SER A 581 -20.71 8.00 20.04
CA SER A 581 -20.97 8.34 18.63
C SER A 581 -20.93 7.10 17.71
N ALA A 582 -21.60 7.15 16.56
CA ALA A 582 -21.64 6.07 15.58
C ALA A 582 -21.35 6.56 14.15
N GLY A 583 -20.58 5.82 13.36
CA GLY A 583 -20.17 6.19 12.01
C GLY A 583 -19.35 7.48 12.01
N VAL A 584 -18.15 7.43 12.59
CA VAL A 584 -17.23 8.56 12.63
C VAL A 584 -16.03 8.24 11.74
N ASP A 585 -15.77 9.07 10.75
CA ASP A 585 -14.63 8.90 9.83
C ASP A 585 -13.63 10.06 10.02
N LEU A 586 -12.37 9.74 10.27
CA LEU A 586 -11.25 10.68 10.26
C LEU A 586 -10.36 10.33 9.07
N LEU A 587 -10.29 11.21 8.07
CA LEU A 587 -9.67 10.92 6.78
C LEU A 587 -8.63 11.99 6.41
N ARG A 588 -7.37 11.60 6.17
CA ARG A 588 -6.31 12.53 5.75
C ARG A 588 -6.13 13.72 6.70
N CYS A 589 -6.20 13.46 8.01
CA CYS A 589 -6.02 14.46 9.05
C CYS A 589 -4.62 14.37 9.67
N ALA A 590 -4.02 15.53 9.97
CA ALA A 590 -2.80 15.61 10.78
C ALA A 590 -3.15 16.18 12.16
N ILE A 591 -2.84 15.48 13.25
CA ILE A 591 -3.01 15.98 14.61
C ILE A 591 -1.64 15.99 15.27
N ALA A 592 -1.14 17.17 15.60
CA ALA A 592 0.20 17.30 16.14
C ALA A 592 0.30 18.31 17.28
N ARG A 593 1.11 17.99 18.29
CA ARG A 593 1.60 18.97 19.26
C ARG A 593 2.69 19.83 18.63
N THR A 594 2.59 21.16 18.75
CA THR A 594 3.51 22.07 18.05
C THR A 594 4.97 21.96 18.51
N SER A 595 5.23 21.55 19.74
CA SER A 595 6.60 21.32 20.24
C SER A 595 7.29 20.09 19.62
N LEU A 596 6.55 19.10 19.12
CA LEU A 596 7.13 17.95 18.39
C LEU A 596 7.56 18.32 16.96
N LEU A 597 7.02 19.41 16.41
CA LEU A 597 7.32 19.87 15.06
C LEU A 597 8.53 20.82 14.99
N SER A 598 8.95 21.41 16.12
CA SER A 598 9.82 22.59 16.09
C SER A 598 11.33 22.33 16.24
N ASN A 599 11.80 21.16 16.72
CA ASN A 599 13.25 20.94 16.91
C ASN A 599 13.82 19.55 16.53
N ASP A 600 13.06 18.44 16.58
CA ASP A 600 13.59 17.08 16.27
C ASP A 600 12.78 16.28 15.21
N GLY A 601 11.65 16.84 14.73
CA GLY A 601 10.68 16.16 13.85
C GLY A 601 11.24 15.55 12.55
N PRO A 602 12.13 16.23 11.79
CA PRO A 602 12.67 15.69 10.54
C PRO A 602 13.60 14.48 10.73
N GLN A 603 14.36 14.43 11.82
CA GLN A 603 15.28 13.32 12.12
C GLN A 603 14.50 12.08 12.59
N LEU A 604 13.44 12.29 13.38
CA LEU A 604 12.48 11.27 13.77
C LEU A 604 11.77 10.66 12.55
N LEU A 605 11.27 11.50 11.65
CA LEU A 605 10.62 11.07 10.42
C LEU A 605 11.59 10.28 9.51
N GLN A 606 12.83 10.75 9.38
CA GLN A 606 13.86 10.08 8.57
C GLN A 606 14.34 8.76 9.18
N ALA A 607 14.43 8.65 10.52
CA ALA A 607 14.78 7.40 11.19
C ALA A 607 13.65 6.35 11.10
N LEU A 608 12.39 6.79 11.24
CA LEU A 608 11.20 5.96 11.10
C LEU A 608 11.02 5.44 9.67
N ILE A 609 11.31 6.27 8.65
CA ILE A 609 11.24 5.88 7.23
C ILE A 609 12.39 4.95 6.83
N THR A 610 13.60 5.15 7.37
CA THR A 610 14.80 4.40 6.93
C THR A 610 15.04 3.09 7.67
N GLY A 611 14.25 2.79 8.71
CA GLY A 611 14.37 1.54 9.48
C GLY A 611 15.70 1.38 10.21
N ARG A 612 16.50 2.45 10.37
CA ARG A 612 17.71 2.42 11.18
C ARG A 612 17.33 2.42 12.66
N ASN A 613 17.98 1.54 13.44
CA ASN A 613 17.93 1.59 14.90
C ASN A 613 18.37 3.00 15.35
N VAL A 614 17.46 3.77 15.92
CA VAL A 614 17.81 5.00 16.63
C VAL A 614 18.60 4.57 17.85
N SER A 615 19.93 4.64 17.78
CA SER A 615 20.76 4.49 18.96
C SER A 615 20.47 5.65 19.90
N ASP A 616 20.46 5.36 21.19
CA ASP A 616 20.18 6.25 22.35
C ASP A 616 20.95 7.60 22.34
N ARG A 617 21.91 7.78 21.43
CA ARG A 617 22.69 9.01 21.26
C ARG A 617 22.07 10.06 20.34
N ASP A 618 21.15 9.70 19.44
CA ASP A 618 20.61 10.65 18.46
C ASP A 618 19.31 11.34 18.92
N VAL A 619 18.63 10.81 19.93
CA VAL A 619 17.48 11.47 20.60
C VAL A 619 17.87 11.72 22.05
N SER A 620 18.91 12.52 22.27
CA SER A 620 19.18 13.00 23.62
C SER A 620 18.01 13.88 24.05
N HIS A 621 17.31 13.51 25.12
CA HIS A 621 16.49 14.41 25.92
C HIS A 621 17.28 15.70 26.19
N ARG A 622 17.07 16.72 25.35
CA ARG A 622 17.59 18.08 25.49
C ARG A 622 16.45 19.09 25.33
N GLY A 623 15.31 18.82 25.97
CA GLY A 623 14.46 19.88 26.51
C GLY A 623 14.84 20.07 27.98
N GLY A 624 15.41 21.22 28.35
CA GLY A 624 15.98 21.50 29.68
C GLY A 624 14.99 21.34 30.84
N THR A 625 15.40 21.22 32.11
CA THR A 625 16.43 22.00 32.80
C THR A 625 16.96 21.28 34.05
N GLU A 626 18.23 21.53 34.38
CA GLU A 626 18.73 21.44 35.74
C GLU A 626 17.87 22.34 36.65
N GLY A 627 17.06 21.74 37.51
CA GLY A 627 16.25 22.46 38.46
C GLY A 627 15.51 21.50 39.38
N GLY A 628 16.07 21.26 40.57
CA GLY A 628 15.35 20.59 41.64
C GLY A 628 14.08 21.37 42.01
N GLY A 629 12.94 20.93 41.51
CA GLY A 629 11.62 21.47 41.79
C GLY A 629 10.64 20.33 42.01
N THR A 630 10.09 20.28 43.21
CA THR A 630 9.15 19.26 43.70
C THR A 630 7.75 19.47 43.12
N GLY A 631 7.17 18.45 42.49
CA GLY A 631 5.72 18.27 42.33
C GLY A 631 5.02 19.15 41.29
N GLN A 632 4.94 18.67 40.04
CA GLN A 632 4.05 19.23 39.02
C GLN A 632 3.50 18.05 38.21
N GLY A 633 2.18 17.84 38.25
CA GLY A 633 1.53 16.74 37.53
C GLY A 633 1.43 17.09 36.05
N ASP A 634 2.18 16.37 35.21
CA ASP A 634 2.17 16.56 33.75
C ASP A 634 0.77 16.29 33.17
N VAL A 635 0.33 17.22 32.35
CA VAL A 635 -0.91 17.18 31.60
C VAL A 635 -0.60 16.47 30.27
N GLN A 636 -1.02 15.21 30.09
CA GLN A 636 -0.67 14.43 28.90
C GLN A 636 -1.53 14.81 27.69
N GLU A 637 -0.94 15.34 26.62
CA GLU A 637 -1.66 15.69 25.41
C GLU A 637 -1.99 14.44 24.57
N THR A 638 -3.25 14.28 24.15
CA THR A 638 -3.71 13.07 23.44
C THR A 638 -4.21 13.41 22.03
N ALA A 639 -3.80 12.69 20.98
CA ALA A 639 -4.32 12.98 19.64
C ALA A 639 -5.80 12.58 19.50
N ILE A 640 -6.19 11.37 19.91
CA ILE A 640 -7.59 10.91 19.91
C ILE A 640 -7.97 10.27 21.25
N ALA A 641 -9.03 10.78 21.88
CA ALA A 641 -9.58 10.21 23.11
C ALA A 641 -10.97 9.60 22.88
N LEU A 642 -11.19 8.38 23.39
CA LEU A 642 -12.42 7.60 23.19
C LEU A 642 -13.15 7.36 24.52
N SER A 643 -14.49 7.50 24.53
CA SER A 643 -15.33 7.14 25.68
C SER A 643 -16.77 6.77 25.31
N GLY A 644 -17.47 6.08 26.21
CA GLY A 644 -18.86 5.67 25.99
C GLY A 644 -18.99 4.59 24.92
N LEU A 645 -20.11 4.61 24.18
CA LEU A 645 -20.35 3.69 23.05
C LEU A 645 -19.85 4.31 21.75
N VAL A 646 -18.85 3.72 21.10
CA VAL A 646 -18.30 4.16 19.82
C VAL A 646 -18.44 3.02 18.80
N VAL A 647 -19.19 3.27 17.72
CA VAL A 647 -19.49 2.25 16.69
C VAL A 647 -19.06 2.76 15.32
N GLY A 648 -18.27 2.00 14.56
CA GLY A 648 -17.84 2.40 13.22
C GLY A 648 -16.97 3.65 13.23
N LEU A 649 -15.93 3.67 14.09
CA LEU A 649 -14.91 4.71 14.04
C LEU A 649 -13.80 4.25 13.09
N ALA A 650 -13.60 4.97 11.99
CA ALA A 650 -12.50 4.72 11.07
C ALA A 650 -11.51 5.89 11.08
N VAL A 651 -10.23 5.57 11.20
CA VAL A 651 -9.10 6.51 11.12
C VAL A 651 -8.22 6.06 9.96
N ARG A 652 -8.20 6.83 8.86
CA ARG A 652 -7.49 6.46 7.62
C ARG A 652 -6.61 7.58 7.11
N ASP A 653 -5.43 7.23 6.64
CA ASP A 653 -4.46 8.17 6.05
C ASP A 653 -4.10 9.33 7.00
N CYS A 654 -4.12 9.09 8.33
CA CYS A 654 -3.92 10.11 9.34
C CYS A 654 -2.49 10.09 9.91
N ALA A 655 -2.02 11.26 10.35
CA ALA A 655 -0.77 11.39 11.11
C ALA A 655 -1.09 11.95 12.51
N LEU A 656 -0.86 11.15 13.55
CA LEU A 656 -1.14 11.49 14.95
C LEU A 656 0.20 11.61 15.71
N LEU A 657 0.55 12.81 16.17
CA LEU A 657 1.81 13.10 16.87
C LEU A 657 1.51 13.83 18.19
N ALA A 658 1.43 13.09 19.29
CA ALA A 658 1.06 13.64 20.60
C ALA A 658 1.83 12.92 21.73
N ASP A 659 1.55 13.23 23.00
CA ASP A 659 2.10 12.44 24.10
C ASP A 659 1.46 11.05 24.12
N LEU A 660 0.14 11.01 23.91
CA LEU A 660 -0.63 9.78 23.68
C LEU A 660 -1.27 9.80 22.31
N GLY A 661 -1.06 8.77 21.49
CA GLY A 661 -1.67 8.69 20.16
C GLY A 661 -3.18 8.53 20.23
N ILE A 662 -3.66 7.33 20.56
CA ILE A 662 -5.10 7.04 20.73
C ILE A 662 -5.32 6.39 22.09
N THR A 663 -6.23 6.90 22.91
CA THR A 663 -6.49 6.36 24.25
C THR A 663 -7.98 6.27 24.60
N ALA A 664 -8.34 5.35 25.50
CA ALA A 664 -9.57 5.48 26.27
C ALA A 664 -9.38 6.55 27.36
N VAL A 665 -10.39 7.39 27.64
CA VAL A 665 -10.26 8.53 28.59
C VAL A 665 -9.72 8.10 29.96
N ILE A 666 -8.62 8.75 30.39
CA ILE A 666 -7.87 8.53 31.63
C ILE A 666 -8.45 9.39 32.77
N ARG A 667 -8.68 8.82 33.96
CA ARG A 667 -8.77 9.62 35.21
C ARG A 667 -7.36 9.79 35.78
N PRO A 668 -6.98 10.95 36.36
CA PRO A 668 -5.70 11.09 37.06
C PRO A 668 -5.56 10.10 38.22
N ARG A 669 -4.32 9.72 38.52
CA ARG A 669 -3.96 8.98 39.75
C ARG A 669 -4.18 9.88 40.97
N GLU A 670 -5.25 9.67 41.72
CA GLU A 670 -5.30 10.07 43.12
C GLU A 670 -5.57 8.88 44.05
N ARG A 671 -4.84 8.90 45.16
CA ARG A 671 -4.73 7.90 46.21
C ARG A 671 -6.08 7.54 46.83
N ALA A 672 -6.19 6.28 47.23
CA ALA A 672 -7.16 5.80 48.19
C ALA A 672 -7.06 6.57 49.53
N ALA A 673 -8.18 7.15 49.98
CA ALA A 673 -8.57 7.21 51.39
C ALA A 673 -10.05 7.63 51.51
N ASP A 674 -10.82 6.81 52.23
CA ASP A 674 -12.19 6.98 52.72
C ASP A 674 -12.87 8.36 52.54
N GLY A 675 -13.88 8.41 51.66
CA GLY A 675 -14.84 9.52 51.56
C GLY A 675 -15.95 9.20 50.54
N PRO A 676 -17.21 9.66 50.76
CA PRO A 676 -18.33 9.33 49.88
C PRO A 676 -18.18 10.01 48.52
N GLN A 677 -18.23 9.19 47.46
CA GLN A 677 -18.03 9.58 46.06
C GLN A 677 -19.03 10.64 45.56
N PRO A 678 -18.57 11.65 44.80
CA PRO A 678 -19.43 12.37 43.87
C PRO A 678 -19.25 11.88 42.41
N LEU A 679 -20.40 11.81 41.72
CA LEU A 679 -20.66 11.43 40.32
C LEU A 679 -20.52 9.93 39.96
N GLY A 680 -21.68 9.26 39.94
CA GLY A 680 -21.84 7.91 39.41
C GLY A 680 -21.47 7.78 37.94
N GLY A 681 -20.89 6.63 37.59
CA GLY A 681 -20.50 6.23 36.24
C GLY A 681 -18.98 6.23 36.04
N GLY A 682 -18.32 5.09 36.25
CA GLY A 682 -16.97 4.87 35.73
C GLY A 682 -16.98 5.08 34.21
N ALA A 683 -16.06 5.87 33.66
CA ALA A 683 -15.97 6.05 32.21
C ALA A 683 -15.62 4.70 31.58
N PHE A 684 -16.60 4.08 30.92
CA PHE A 684 -16.44 2.84 30.17
C PHE A 684 -16.30 3.15 28.68
N LEU A 685 -15.63 2.27 27.95
CA LEU A 685 -15.58 2.30 26.49
C LEU A 685 -16.17 1.00 25.93
N MET A 686 -17.12 1.12 25.01
CA MET A 686 -17.63 0.02 24.20
C MET A 686 -17.34 0.34 22.75
N LEU A 687 -16.48 -0.45 22.12
CA LEU A 687 -16.04 -0.29 20.73
C LEU A 687 -16.66 -1.38 19.86
N ALA A 688 -17.16 -1.00 18.69
CA ALA A 688 -17.54 -1.94 17.64
C ALA A 688 -17.17 -1.40 16.27
N GLY A 689 -16.53 -2.20 15.40
CA GLY A 689 -16.11 -1.75 14.08
C GLY A 689 -15.08 -0.61 14.13
N PHE A 690 -14.07 -0.73 15.00
CA PHE A 690 -12.95 0.22 15.03
C PHE A 690 -11.95 -0.11 13.93
N GLU A 691 -11.59 0.87 13.11
CA GLU A 691 -10.63 0.70 12.02
C GLU A 691 -9.54 1.77 12.12
N LEU A 692 -8.29 1.34 12.12
CA LEU A 692 -7.12 2.20 11.96
C LEU A 692 -6.33 1.66 10.77
N THR A 693 -6.23 2.42 9.68
CA THR A 693 -5.55 1.99 8.45
C THR A 693 -4.64 3.04 7.87
N ASP A 694 -3.53 2.62 7.27
CA ASP A 694 -2.68 3.47 6.43
C ASP A 694 -2.24 4.76 7.19
N SER A 695 -2.07 4.66 8.52
CA SER A 695 -1.88 5.81 9.41
C SER A 695 -0.56 5.74 10.21
N LEU A 696 -0.03 6.92 10.54
CA LEU A 696 1.08 7.10 11.47
C LEU A 696 0.53 7.49 12.84
N VAL A 697 0.88 6.72 13.86
CA VAL A 697 0.59 7.04 15.27
C VAL A 697 1.91 7.11 16.02
N TYR A 698 2.29 8.31 16.45
CA TYR A 698 3.47 8.58 17.27
C TYR A 698 3.03 9.17 18.61
N GLY A 699 3.22 8.40 19.67
CA GLY A 699 3.00 8.82 21.05
C GLY A 699 4.32 8.86 21.81
N VAL A 700 4.60 9.97 22.49
CA VAL A 700 5.77 10.08 23.40
C VAL A 700 5.65 9.09 24.55
N ASP A 701 4.48 8.99 25.18
CA ASP A 701 4.21 8.09 26.32
C ASP A 701 3.55 6.77 25.89
N GLY A 702 2.91 6.73 24.72
CA GLY A 702 2.33 5.50 24.17
C GLY A 702 1.53 5.71 22.88
N GLY A 703 1.57 4.70 21.99
CA GLY A 703 0.95 4.79 20.66
C GLY A 703 -0.57 4.65 20.71
N LEU A 704 -1.06 3.40 20.84
CA LEU A 704 -2.48 3.08 20.95
C LEU A 704 -2.74 2.40 22.30
N LEU A 705 -3.40 3.09 23.23
CA LEU A 705 -3.59 2.67 24.60
C LEU A 705 -5.08 2.44 24.94
N LEU A 706 -5.57 1.24 24.68
CA LEU A 706 -6.91 0.81 25.05
C LEU A 706 -6.82 -0.20 26.19
N ASP A 707 -6.89 0.29 27.43
CA ASP A 707 -6.77 -0.49 28.66
C ASP A 707 -8.08 -1.18 29.08
N GLU A 708 -8.09 -1.77 30.28
CA GLU A 708 -9.23 -2.45 30.93
C GLU A 708 -10.55 -1.66 31.00
N ARG A 709 -10.55 -0.36 30.66
CA ARG A 709 -11.78 0.44 30.51
C ARG A 709 -12.59 0.05 29.28
N VAL A 710 -12.01 -0.69 28.33
CA VAL A 710 -12.74 -1.30 27.22
C VAL A 710 -13.58 -2.46 27.74
N GLN A 711 -14.87 -2.19 28.00
CA GLN A 711 -15.83 -3.18 28.48
C GLN A 711 -16.35 -4.09 27.35
N LEU A 712 -16.28 -3.62 26.11
CA LEU A 712 -16.70 -4.36 24.91
C LEU A 712 -15.83 -3.96 23.71
N SER A 713 -15.37 -4.95 22.95
CA SER A 713 -14.62 -4.75 21.71
C SER A 713 -15.13 -5.71 20.62
N LEU A 714 -15.96 -5.25 19.71
CA LEU A 714 -16.54 -6.10 18.66
C LEU A 714 -15.98 -5.74 17.30
N GLY A 715 -14.99 -6.51 16.82
CA GLY A 715 -14.41 -6.32 15.50
C GLY A 715 -13.61 -5.02 15.42
N ALA A 716 -12.32 -5.13 15.74
CA ALA A 716 -11.35 -4.06 15.55
C ALA A 716 -10.28 -4.48 14.55
N THR A 717 -9.83 -3.56 13.71
CA THR A 717 -8.80 -3.82 12.69
C THR A 717 -7.75 -2.72 12.70
N LEU A 718 -6.50 -3.12 12.89
CA LEU A 718 -5.31 -2.31 12.68
C LEU A 718 -4.59 -2.87 11.45
N ARG A 719 -4.40 -2.06 10.41
CA ARG A 719 -3.76 -2.51 9.18
C ARG A 719 -2.85 -1.46 8.56
N ASP A 720 -1.70 -1.88 8.03
CA ASP A 720 -0.80 -1.01 7.25
C ASP A 720 -0.41 0.27 8.01
N ASN A 721 -0.28 0.20 9.34
CA ASN A 721 0.03 1.36 10.18
C ASN A 721 1.48 1.33 10.67
N LEU A 722 2.02 2.51 10.94
CA LEU A 722 3.20 2.69 11.78
C LEU A 722 2.75 3.23 13.14
N ILE A 723 2.92 2.43 14.19
CA ILE A 723 2.52 2.78 15.57
C ILE A 723 3.77 2.80 16.45
N VAL A 724 4.05 3.95 17.05
CA VAL A 724 5.22 4.18 17.89
C VAL A 724 4.75 4.70 19.25
N GLY A 725 5.16 4.01 20.32
CA GLY A 725 5.05 4.50 21.68
C GLY A 725 6.45 4.64 22.26
N ASP A 726 7.03 5.83 22.29
CA ASP A 726 8.48 5.99 22.51
C ASP A 726 8.92 5.72 23.95
N GLY A 727 8.11 6.14 24.94
CA GLY A 727 8.31 5.93 26.38
C GLY A 727 7.45 4.83 26.99
N GLY A 728 6.60 4.18 26.19
CA GLY A 728 5.64 3.18 26.65
C GLY A 728 5.36 2.09 25.62
N ALA A 729 4.17 1.51 25.66
CA ALA A 729 3.81 0.45 24.74
C ALA A 729 3.42 1.01 23.36
N GLY A 730 3.75 0.27 22.30
CA GLY A 730 3.26 0.58 20.96
C GLY A 730 1.74 0.41 20.90
N VAL A 731 1.25 -0.77 21.26
CA VAL A 731 -0.18 -1.08 21.35
C VAL A 731 -0.51 -1.74 22.70
N ILE A 732 -1.52 -1.22 23.39
CA ILE A 732 -2.22 -1.89 24.49
C ILE A 732 -3.66 -2.09 24.05
N TRP A 733 -4.12 -3.33 24.09
CA TRP A 733 -5.51 -3.70 23.80
C TRP A 733 -6.02 -4.71 24.83
N GLN A 734 -6.61 -4.19 25.90
CA GLN A 734 -7.12 -4.95 27.04
C GLN A 734 -8.64 -4.83 27.11
N ALA A 735 -9.36 -5.74 26.45
CA ALA A 735 -10.81 -5.71 26.38
C ALA A 735 -11.42 -6.73 27.33
N GLU A 736 -12.25 -6.26 28.27
CA GLU A 736 -12.90 -7.08 29.31
C GLU A 736 -14.13 -7.85 28.78
N SER A 737 -14.13 -8.30 27.52
CA SER A 737 -15.29 -8.95 26.88
C SER A 737 -15.00 -10.38 26.41
N LEU A 738 -16.03 -11.23 26.41
CA LEU A 738 -15.92 -12.65 25.99
C LEU A 738 -15.62 -12.82 24.49
N ASN A 739 -15.93 -11.83 23.68
CA ASN A 739 -15.65 -11.79 22.25
C ASN A 739 -15.04 -10.42 21.95
N ALA A 740 -13.72 -10.40 21.77
CA ALA A 740 -12.91 -9.18 21.71
C ALA A 740 -12.09 -9.08 20.42
N ALA A 741 -12.57 -9.68 19.32
CA ALA A 741 -11.79 -9.89 18.10
C ALA A 741 -11.05 -8.63 17.64
N LEU A 742 -9.72 -8.70 17.67
CA LEU A 742 -8.79 -7.71 17.15
C LEU A 742 -7.93 -8.35 16.07
N THR A 743 -7.91 -7.76 14.88
CA THR A 743 -6.98 -8.14 13.82
C THR A 743 -5.93 -7.06 13.66
N ILE A 744 -4.66 -7.42 13.81
CA ILE A 744 -3.50 -6.56 13.53
C ILE A 744 -2.75 -7.19 12.36
N ARG A 745 -2.66 -6.49 11.23
CA ARG A 745 -1.99 -7.01 10.03
C ARG A 745 -1.09 -5.98 9.36
N ASP A 746 0.04 -6.43 8.82
CA ASP A 746 0.89 -5.59 7.97
C ASP A 746 1.36 -4.29 8.69
N CYS A 747 1.39 -4.28 10.02
CA CYS A 747 1.74 -3.11 10.83
C CYS A 747 3.21 -3.14 11.26
N ARG A 748 3.81 -1.95 11.37
CA ARG A 748 5.07 -1.73 12.10
C ARG A 748 4.76 -1.13 13.47
N ILE A 749 5.17 -1.80 14.54
CA ILE A 749 4.86 -1.40 15.93
C ILE A 749 6.15 -1.30 16.73
N ASP A 750 6.51 -0.09 17.15
CA ASP A 750 7.73 0.19 17.88
C ASP A 750 7.39 0.69 19.31
N GLY A 751 7.66 -0.13 20.32
CA GLY A 751 7.41 0.18 21.73
C GLY A 751 8.69 0.48 22.51
N GLY A 752 8.66 1.55 23.30
CA GLY A 752 9.64 1.92 24.33
C GLY A 752 9.57 1.07 25.59
N GLY A 753 8.55 0.21 25.70
CA GLY A 753 8.40 -0.84 26.71
C GLY A 753 8.00 -2.16 26.06
N ALA A 754 6.69 -2.46 26.05
CA ALA A 754 6.16 -3.59 25.30
C ALA A 754 5.81 -3.19 23.86
N GLY A 755 6.01 -4.09 22.88
CA GLY A 755 5.52 -3.84 21.52
C GLY A 755 3.99 -3.84 21.50
N ILE A 756 3.41 -4.99 21.89
CA ILE A 756 1.96 -5.21 21.99
C ILE A 756 1.63 -5.83 23.35
N GLU A 757 0.68 -5.26 24.08
CA GLU A 757 0.00 -5.91 25.20
C GLU A 757 -1.43 -6.26 24.82
N LEU A 758 -1.76 -7.54 24.84
CA LEU A 758 -3.03 -8.06 24.36
C LEU A 758 -3.75 -8.84 25.47
N ALA A 759 -4.96 -8.40 25.80
CA ALA A 759 -5.92 -9.14 26.60
C ALA A 759 -7.29 -9.16 25.91
N ALA A 760 -7.32 -9.71 24.70
CA ALA A 760 -8.51 -9.80 23.87
C ALA A 760 -8.60 -11.19 23.20
N PRO A 761 -9.57 -12.05 23.59
CA PRO A 761 -9.80 -13.32 22.92
C PRO A 761 -10.12 -13.15 21.43
N THR A 762 -9.94 -14.21 20.65
CA THR A 762 -10.23 -14.25 19.20
C THR A 762 -9.39 -13.28 18.35
N SER A 763 -8.21 -12.93 18.83
CA SER A 763 -7.32 -11.96 18.16
C SER A 763 -6.32 -12.62 17.22
N GLU A 764 -6.01 -11.93 16.13
CA GLU A 764 -5.03 -12.34 15.12
C GLU A 764 -3.99 -11.24 14.93
N ILE A 765 -2.71 -11.60 15.02
CA ILE A 765 -1.57 -10.74 14.72
C ILE A 765 -0.81 -11.38 13.57
N ARG A 766 -0.70 -10.69 12.42
CA ARG A 766 -0.19 -11.27 11.18
C ARG A 766 0.75 -10.34 10.42
N ASP A 767 1.86 -10.87 9.91
CA ASP A 767 2.76 -10.16 9.00
C ASP A 767 3.27 -8.80 9.54
N CYS A 768 3.38 -8.66 10.87
CA CYS A 768 3.79 -7.43 11.53
C CYS A 768 5.30 -7.40 11.83
N VAL A 769 5.88 -6.19 11.84
CA VAL A 769 7.24 -5.94 12.36
C VAL A 769 7.12 -5.25 13.70
N ILE A 770 7.63 -5.88 14.76
CA ILE A 770 7.44 -5.40 16.14
C ILE A 770 8.80 -5.23 16.81
N THR A 771 9.04 -4.05 17.38
CA THR A 771 10.21 -3.81 18.22
C THR A 771 9.81 -3.41 19.64
N ALA A 772 10.58 -3.88 20.62
CA ALA A 772 10.37 -3.56 22.03
C ALA A 772 11.71 -3.21 22.68
N ARG A 773 11.84 -1.94 23.10
CA ARG A 773 13.01 -1.34 23.74
C ARG A 773 12.77 -1.22 25.25
N PRO A 774 13.81 -1.09 26.08
CA PRO A 774 13.64 -0.78 27.49
C PRO A 774 13.37 0.71 27.68
N VAL A 775 12.51 1.06 28.63
CA VAL A 775 12.27 2.45 29.04
C VAL A 775 13.51 2.97 29.78
N GLY A 776 14.02 4.14 29.41
CA GLY A 776 15.28 4.71 29.93
C GLY A 776 15.37 4.94 31.45
N ASP A 777 16.60 4.69 31.96
CA ASP A 777 17.25 4.96 33.25
C ASP A 777 16.77 4.29 34.57
N LEU A 778 17.46 3.19 34.94
CA LEU A 778 17.62 2.65 36.30
C LEU A 778 19.01 2.95 36.91
N THR A 779 19.78 3.91 36.37
CA THR A 779 21.19 4.12 36.73
C THR A 779 21.57 5.47 37.35
N THR A 780 20.66 6.43 37.55
CA THR A 780 20.96 7.60 38.39
C THR A 780 20.46 7.42 39.83
N GLY A 781 21.42 7.27 40.76
CA GLY A 781 21.17 7.00 42.18
C GLY A 781 20.20 7.98 42.85
N GLY A 782 19.17 7.42 43.48
CA GLY A 782 18.30 8.12 44.39
C GLY A 782 17.22 7.18 44.88
N GLY A 783 17.38 6.66 46.10
CA GLY A 783 16.38 5.81 46.73
C GLY A 783 15.01 6.49 46.69
N ARG A 784 14.11 5.95 45.86
CA ARG A 784 12.69 6.28 45.89
C ARG A 784 11.93 5.00 46.09
N ASP A 785 11.45 4.87 47.33
CA ASP A 785 10.50 3.90 47.81
C ASP A 785 9.15 4.19 47.13
N VAL A 786 9.01 3.77 45.87
CA VAL A 786 7.73 3.76 45.16
C VAL A 786 7.27 2.31 45.18
N GLN A 787 6.21 2.01 45.93
CA GLN A 787 5.47 0.77 45.74
C GLN A 787 4.88 0.77 44.32
N GLN A 788 5.54 0.07 43.40
CA GLN A 788 5.22 -0.01 41.97
C GLN A 788 4.06 -1.00 41.71
N PRO A 789 3.19 -0.75 40.70
CA PRO A 789 2.16 -1.70 40.30
C PRO A 789 2.78 -2.95 39.62
N PRO A 790 2.12 -4.13 39.64
CA PRO A 790 2.79 -5.43 39.53
C PRO A 790 3.11 -5.94 38.11
N LEU A 791 3.11 -5.12 37.05
CA LEU A 791 3.14 -5.62 35.67
C LEU A 791 3.94 -4.73 34.68
N ARG A 792 5.19 -4.37 34.98
CA ARG A 792 6.09 -3.90 33.91
C ARG A 792 6.58 -5.11 33.10
N LEU A 793 6.18 -5.19 31.83
CA LEU A 793 6.61 -6.17 30.81
C LEU A 793 7.84 -5.63 30.06
N ASP A 794 8.82 -5.09 30.78
CA ASP A 794 9.95 -4.32 30.22
C ASP A 794 10.62 -5.05 29.05
N GLY A 795 10.48 -4.48 27.84
CA GLY A 795 11.09 -4.99 26.61
C GLY A 795 10.43 -6.21 25.96
N THR A 796 9.23 -6.64 26.38
CA THR A 796 8.53 -7.79 25.75
C THR A 796 7.96 -7.42 24.38
N GLY A 797 8.14 -8.25 23.36
CA GLY A 797 7.55 -8.00 22.04
C GLY A 797 6.03 -8.02 22.05
N ILE A 798 5.46 -9.20 22.34
CA ILE A 798 4.02 -9.40 22.49
C ILE A 798 3.74 -10.04 23.84
N ALA A 799 2.92 -9.37 24.66
CA ALA A 799 2.44 -9.87 25.93
C ALA A 799 0.98 -10.32 25.83
N LEU A 800 0.76 -11.63 25.92
CA LEU A 800 -0.54 -12.27 25.88
C LEU A 800 -1.05 -12.54 27.29
N THR A 801 -2.06 -11.78 27.74
CA THR A 801 -2.58 -11.86 29.11
C THR A 801 -4.07 -12.20 29.11
N ALA A 802 -4.52 -13.07 30.02
CA ALA A 802 -5.95 -13.33 30.19
C ALA A 802 -6.68 -12.08 30.69
N PRO A 803 -7.81 -11.66 30.06
CA PRO A 803 -8.62 -10.56 30.57
C PRO A 803 -9.29 -10.94 31.89
N ARG A 804 -9.59 -9.95 32.74
CA ARG A 804 -10.11 -10.21 34.09
C ARG A 804 -11.49 -10.89 34.05
N LEU A 805 -12.36 -10.47 33.13
CA LEU A 805 -13.72 -10.99 33.04
C LEU A 805 -13.77 -12.43 32.50
N ALA A 806 -13.06 -12.71 31.39
CA ALA A 806 -13.10 -14.05 30.79
C ALA A 806 -12.25 -15.06 31.57
N GLY A 807 -11.19 -14.59 32.26
CA GLY A 807 -10.28 -15.43 33.05
C GLY A 807 -9.39 -16.36 32.21
N VAL A 808 -9.55 -16.37 30.88
CA VAL A 808 -8.75 -17.11 29.90
C VAL A 808 -8.61 -16.29 28.62
N LEU A 809 -7.41 -16.27 28.03
CA LEU A 809 -7.20 -15.76 26.68
C LEU A 809 -7.35 -16.91 25.69
N SER A 810 -8.39 -16.86 24.85
CA SER A 810 -8.73 -17.95 23.93
C SER A 810 -8.63 -17.57 22.45
N ALA A 811 -8.31 -18.55 21.60
CA ALA A 811 -8.33 -18.44 20.14
C ALA A 811 -7.45 -17.28 19.60
N VAL A 812 -6.20 -17.21 20.06
CA VAL A 812 -5.23 -16.18 19.64
C VAL A 812 -4.21 -16.78 18.67
N SER A 813 -3.92 -16.06 17.58
CA SER A 813 -2.86 -16.45 16.65
C SER A 813 -1.86 -15.31 16.40
N VAL A 814 -0.58 -15.67 16.37
CA VAL A 814 0.53 -14.78 16.00
C VAL A 814 1.32 -15.46 14.88
N THR A 815 1.27 -14.90 13.67
CA THR A 815 1.84 -15.56 12.49
C THR A 815 2.57 -14.63 11.53
N GLY A 816 3.66 -15.11 10.90
CA GLY A 816 4.41 -14.33 9.91
C GLY A 816 5.10 -13.06 10.44
N CYS A 817 5.16 -12.87 11.76
CA CYS A 817 5.68 -11.65 12.36
C CYS A 817 7.19 -11.70 12.55
N THR A 818 7.84 -10.53 12.50
CA THR A 818 9.25 -10.36 12.85
C THR A 818 9.37 -9.51 14.11
N LEU A 819 9.94 -10.08 15.17
CA LEU A 819 10.05 -9.45 16.49
C LEU A 819 11.52 -9.24 16.85
N SER A 820 11.85 -8.03 17.33
CA SER A 820 13.18 -7.68 17.86
C SER A 820 13.05 -7.00 19.22
N THR A 821 13.42 -7.70 20.30
CA THR A 821 13.01 -7.35 21.66
C THR A 821 14.13 -7.49 22.69
N VAL A 822 14.10 -6.71 23.76
CA VAL A 822 15.05 -6.85 24.88
C VAL A 822 14.62 -7.93 25.88
N GLY A 823 13.31 -8.08 26.12
CA GLY A 823 12.71 -9.16 26.88
C GLY A 823 12.37 -10.37 26.01
N PRO A 824 11.42 -11.22 26.45
CA PRO A 824 10.92 -12.32 25.62
C PRO A 824 10.24 -11.78 24.36
N ALA A 825 10.42 -12.45 23.22
CA ALA A 825 9.73 -12.04 22.00
C ALA A 825 8.21 -12.15 22.19
N ILE A 826 7.73 -13.28 22.71
CA ILE A 826 6.33 -13.48 23.08
C ILE A 826 6.25 -14.02 24.50
N ALA A 827 5.54 -13.30 25.38
CA ALA A 827 5.26 -13.75 26.74
C ALA A 827 3.77 -14.05 26.91
N MET A 828 3.46 -15.19 27.52
CA MET A 828 2.10 -15.58 27.90
C MET A 828 1.96 -15.55 29.42
N GLN A 829 0.88 -14.94 29.90
CA GLN A 829 0.59 -14.84 31.33
C GLN A 829 -0.85 -15.28 31.62
N LEU A 830 -1.04 -15.95 32.76
CA LEU A 830 -2.34 -16.47 33.20
C LEU A 830 -2.85 -17.61 32.29
N ALA A 831 -4.17 -17.82 32.21
CA ALA A 831 -4.74 -18.96 31.50
C ALA A 831 -4.85 -18.71 29.98
N GLN A 832 -4.41 -19.70 29.19
CA GLN A 832 -4.33 -19.66 27.73
C GLN A 832 -5.12 -20.84 27.12
N GLN A 833 -5.81 -20.61 26.02
CA GLN A 833 -6.56 -21.65 25.32
C GLN A 833 -6.50 -21.45 23.80
N ASP A 834 -6.24 -22.51 23.04
CA ASP A 834 -6.22 -22.46 21.56
C ASP A 834 -5.30 -21.33 21.03
N VAL A 835 -4.08 -21.26 21.56
CA VAL A 835 -3.07 -20.26 21.15
C VAL A 835 -2.12 -20.87 20.12
N VAL A 836 -1.93 -20.18 19.00
CA VAL A 836 -1.04 -20.59 17.90
C VAL A 836 0.01 -19.52 17.64
N ILE A 837 1.29 -19.89 17.74
CA ILE A 837 2.43 -19.05 17.39
C ILE A 837 3.16 -19.75 16.25
N ALA A 838 3.01 -19.26 15.03
CA ALA A 838 3.52 -19.95 13.85
C ALA A 838 4.29 -19.08 12.86
N ASP A 839 5.37 -19.62 12.29
CA ASP A 839 6.07 -19.02 11.15
C ASP A 839 6.60 -17.60 11.42
N ASN A 840 7.01 -17.32 12.68
CA ASN A 840 7.56 -16.03 13.09
C ASN A 840 9.10 -16.05 13.16
N ARG A 841 9.72 -14.88 13.00
CA ARG A 841 11.13 -14.66 13.31
C ARG A 841 11.26 -13.89 14.63
N LEU A 842 11.80 -14.53 15.65
CA LEU A 842 11.83 -14.06 17.03
C LEU A 842 13.27 -13.82 17.49
N ASP A 843 13.69 -12.56 17.54
CA ASP A 843 14.96 -12.13 18.14
C ASP A 843 14.68 -11.54 19.54
N GLY A 844 14.71 -12.41 20.55
CA GLY A 844 14.32 -12.06 21.92
C GLY A 844 15.48 -12.09 22.90
N GLY A 845 15.72 -10.96 23.59
CA GLY A 845 16.86 -10.81 24.50
C GLY A 845 16.84 -11.72 25.72
N THR A 846 15.68 -12.17 26.21
CA THR A 846 15.60 -13.14 27.33
C THR A 846 14.89 -14.45 26.98
N GLY A 847 14.32 -14.56 25.79
CA GLY A 847 13.71 -15.80 25.28
C GLY A 847 12.85 -15.60 24.04
N GLY A 848 12.47 -16.70 23.38
CA GLY A 848 11.57 -16.68 22.22
C GLY A 848 10.11 -16.60 22.66
N VAL A 849 9.54 -17.76 22.98
CA VAL A 849 8.14 -17.92 23.44
C VAL A 849 8.13 -18.40 24.88
N VAL A 850 7.59 -17.61 25.81
CA VAL A 850 7.71 -17.87 27.25
C VAL A 850 6.38 -17.78 27.97
N MET A 851 5.95 -18.87 28.60
CA MET A 851 4.86 -18.84 29.60
C MET A 851 5.42 -18.44 30.97
N ARG A 852 4.99 -17.29 31.48
CA ARG A 852 5.41 -16.76 32.80
C ARG A 852 4.96 -17.69 33.95
N PRO A 853 5.66 -17.67 35.10
CA PRO A 853 5.28 -18.46 36.27
C PRO A 853 3.81 -18.23 36.68
N GLY A 854 3.12 -19.31 37.06
CA GLY A 854 1.70 -19.27 37.44
C GLY A 854 0.70 -19.33 36.27
N SER A 855 1.18 -19.36 35.03
CA SER A 855 0.36 -19.53 33.82
C SER A 855 -0.08 -20.98 33.61
N SER A 856 -1.12 -21.19 32.78
CA SER A 856 -1.60 -22.53 32.39
C SER A 856 -2.20 -22.53 30.99
N GLY A 857 -2.19 -23.67 30.29
CA GLY A 857 -2.71 -23.77 28.93
C GLY A 857 -3.58 -25.01 28.68
N SER A 858 -4.61 -24.90 27.85
CA SER A 858 -5.36 -26.07 27.35
C SER A 858 -4.76 -26.63 26.06
N ARG A 859 -4.64 -25.78 25.02
CA ARG A 859 -4.02 -26.12 23.73
C ARG A 859 -3.09 -24.98 23.31
N VAL A 860 -1.80 -25.25 23.20
CA VAL A 860 -0.78 -24.26 22.81
C VAL A 860 0.13 -24.86 21.75
N VAL A 861 0.18 -24.24 20.57
CA VAL A 861 0.96 -24.71 19.42
C VAL A 861 2.01 -23.67 19.06
N VAL A 862 3.28 -24.07 19.09
CA VAL A 862 4.43 -23.25 18.68
C VAL A 862 5.10 -23.97 17.50
N ARG A 863 4.97 -23.44 16.28
CA ARG A 863 5.45 -24.16 15.08
C ARG A 863 6.14 -23.30 14.03
N GLY A 864 7.14 -23.85 13.33
CA GLY A 864 7.74 -23.16 12.18
C GLY A 864 8.45 -21.84 12.50
N ASN A 865 8.69 -21.52 13.77
CA ASN A 865 9.33 -20.25 14.15
C ASN A 865 10.86 -20.37 14.07
N GLU A 866 11.53 -19.27 13.72
CA GLU A 866 12.97 -19.10 13.87
C GLU A 866 13.22 -18.26 15.13
N VAL A 867 13.88 -18.83 16.13
CA VAL A 867 14.18 -18.19 17.41
C VAL A 867 15.68 -18.02 17.54
N THR A 868 16.09 -16.78 17.70
CA THR A 868 17.50 -16.39 17.82
C THR A 868 17.70 -15.40 18.96
N ARG A 869 18.96 -15.19 19.34
CA ARG A 869 19.37 -13.99 20.06
C ARG A 869 20.57 -13.36 19.36
N THR A 870 20.39 -12.17 18.80
CA THR A 870 21.51 -11.39 18.26
C THR A 870 22.19 -10.63 19.40
N GLU A 871 23.53 -10.69 19.50
CA GLU A 871 24.31 -9.92 20.48
C GLU A 871 23.94 -8.42 20.44
N ARG A 872 23.51 -7.87 21.58
CA ARG A 872 23.41 -6.42 21.81
C ARG A 872 24.26 -6.06 23.02
N PRO A 873 25.47 -5.49 22.83
CA PRO A 873 26.40 -5.19 23.91
C PRO A 873 25.92 -4.08 24.86
N ASP A 874 24.88 -3.33 24.48
CA ASP A 874 24.49 -2.09 25.16
C ASP A 874 23.49 -2.26 26.32
N PHE A 875 22.97 -3.46 26.60
CA PHE A 875 21.89 -3.66 27.57
C PHE A 875 22.25 -4.64 28.71
N PRO A 876 22.18 -4.20 29.99
CA PRO A 876 22.49 -5.05 31.14
C PRO A 876 21.39 -6.10 31.39
N PHE A 877 21.80 -7.35 31.52
CA PHE A 877 20.92 -8.49 31.86
C PHE A 877 20.69 -8.56 33.38
N GLU A 878 19.45 -8.81 33.82
CA GLU A 878 19.19 -9.12 35.23
C GLU A 878 19.81 -10.47 35.62
N PRO A 879 20.73 -10.52 36.60
CA PRO A 879 21.35 -11.76 37.05
C PRO A 879 20.32 -12.83 37.47
N GLY A 880 20.40 -14.04 36.90
CA GLY A 880 19.67 -15.21 37.36
C GLY A 880 18.43 -15.65 36.55
N GLN A 881 18.02 -14.95 35.48
CA GLN A 881 16.92 -15.45 34.64
C GLN A 881 17.38 -16.57 33.68
N PRO A 882 16.54 -17.60 33.40
CA PRO A 882 16.85 -18.62 32.40
C PRO A 882 16.64 -18.07 30.99
N MET A 883 17.57 -18.38 30.08
CA MET A 883 17.39 -18.16 28.65
C MET A 883 16.70 -19.35 28.03
N VAL A 884 15.50 -19.16 27.47
CA VAL A 884 14.72 -20.25 26.90
C VAL A 884 14.18 -19.89 25.52
N GLY A 885 14.37 -20.75 24.54
CA GLY A 885 13.77 -20.61 23.22
C GLY A 885 12.24 -20.73 23.29
N VAL A 886 11.73 -21.84 23.83
CA VAL A 886 10.30 -22.07 24.08
C VAL A 886 10.07 -22.63 25.49
N LEU A 887 9.42 -21.89 26.38
CA LEU A 887 8.98 -22.32 27.72
C LEU A 887 7.45 -22.49 27.75
N LEU A 888 6.98 -23.72 27.93
CA LEU A 888 5.56 -24.03 28.13
C LEU A 888 5.33 -24.46 29.58
N THR A 889 4.40 -23.82 30.28
CA THR A 889 4.11 -24.10 31.70
C THR A 889 2.65 -24.49 31.89
N GLY A 890 2.40 -25.65 32.49
CA GLY A 890 1.04 -26.08 32.85
C GLY A 890 0.11 -26.30 31.67
N VAL A 891 0.64 -26.77 30.52
CA VAL A 891 -0.14 -27.00 29.29
C VAL A 891 -0.72 -28.41 29.25
N THR A 892 -1.99 -28.55 28.87
CA THR A 892 -2.68 -29.85 28.78
C THR A 892 -2.36 -30.58 27.48
N ASP A 893 -2.39 -29.86 26.35
CA ASP A 893 -2.06 -30.32 24.99
C ASP A 893 -1.10 -29.30 24.34
N GLY A 894 0.19 -29.58 24.38
CA GLY A 894 1.24 -28.72 23.85
C GLY A 894 1.94 -29.32 22.63
N GLU A 895 2.17 -28.51 21.60
CA GLU A 895 2.94 -28.91 20.42
C GLU A 895 4.04 -27.88 20.15
N VAL A 896 5.29 -28.34 20.05
CA VAL A 896 6.45 -27.55 19.62
C VAL A 896 7.01 -28.23 18.38
N ARG A 897 6.72 -27.70 17.19
CA ARG A 897 6.98 -28.41 15.94
C ARG A 897 7.72 -27.60 14.87
N GLY A 898 8.77 -28.16 14.28
CA GLY A 898 9.38 -27.55 13.09
C GLY A 898 10.05 -26.21 13.34
N ASN A 899 10.34 -25.86 14.60
CA ASN A 899 11.00 -24.60 14.94
C ASN A 899 12.52 -24.74 14.77
N ARG A 900 13.17 -23.63 14.43
CA ARG A 900 14.62 -23.51 14.40
C ARG A 900 15.06 -22.61 15.55
N ILE A 901 15.71 -23.16 16.56
CA ILE A 901 16.17 -22.42 17.74
C ILE A 901 17.69 -22.47 17.76
N HIS A 902 18.35 -21.32 17.62
CA HIS A 902 19.80 -21.25 17.56
C HIS A 902 20.35 -19.96 18.16
N ASP A 903 21.65 -19.92 18.38
CA ASP A 903 22.38 -18.75 18.89
C ASP A 903 21.85 -18.19 20.23
N LEU A 904 21.36 -19.07 21.11
CA LEU A 904 20.90 -18.70 22.45
C LEU A 904 22.09 -18.57 23.41
N PHE A 905 22.70 -17.38 23.51
CA PHE A 905 23.85 -17.16 24.41
C PHE A 905 23.67 -15.92 25.30
N PRO A 906 24.16 -15.93 26.56
CA PRO A 906 24.09 -14.76 27.42
C PRO A 906 25.00 -13.64 26.90
N ALA A 907 24.54 -12.38 26.96
CA ALA A 907 25.29 -11.22 26.45
C ALA A 907 26.51 -10.84 27.31
N THR A 908 26.65 -11.40 28.53
CA THR A 908 27.74 -11.04 29.45
C THR A 908 28.67 -12.23 29.70
N THR A 909 29.96 -11.94 29.85
CA THR A 909 30.98 -12.88 30.33
C THR A 909 30.94 -13.09 31.85
N GLU A 910 30.02 -12.43 32.55
CA GLU A 910 29.84 -12.58 34.00
C GLU A 910 28.98 -13.82 34.34
N PRO A 911 29.26 -14.53 35.45
CA PRO A 911 28.69 -15.87 35.73
C PRO A 911 27.24 -15.86 36.24
N THR A 912 26.39 -14.98 35.71
CA THR A 912 25.06 -14.69 36.26
C THR A 912 23.90 -15.42 35.57
N THR A 913 24.12 -16.05 34.40
CA THR A 913 23.06 -16.79 33.69
C THR A 913 22.95 -18.22 34.24
N LEU A 914 21.79 -18.56 34.81
CA LEU A 914 21.59 -19.87 35.44
C LEU A 914 21.31 -20.99 34.42
N MET A 915 20.68 -20.73 33.27
CA MET A 915 20.24 -21.80 32.38
C MET A 915 20.07 -21.32 30.93
N VAL A 916 20.45 -22.16 29.96
CA VAL A 916 20.22 -21.96 28.52
C VAL A 916 19.51 -23.19 27.95
N VAL A 917 18.28 -23.03 27.46
CA VAL A 917 17.46 -24.14 26.96
C VAL A 917 16.80 -23.84 25.63
N GLY A 918 16.81 -24.80 24.70
CA GLY A 918 16.02 -24.72 23.47
C GLY A 918 14.52 -24.78 23.77
N VAL A 919 14.04 -25.93 24.25
CA VAL A 919 12.62 -26.16 24.58
C VAL A 919 12.48 -26.67 26.01
N PHE A 920 11.65 -26.01 26.81
CA PHE A 920 11.41 -26.31 28.22
C PHE A 920 9.92 -26.54 28.52
N PRO A 921 9.40 -27.77 28.43
CA PRO A 921 8.08 -28.10 28.95
C PRO A 921 8.12 -28.30 30.48
N GLN A 922 7.40 -27.46 31.21
CA GLN A 922 7.28 -27.49 32.66
C GLN A 922 5.83 -27.81 33.08
N GLN A 923 5.66 -28.84 33.90
CA GLN A 923 4.37 -29.25 34.48
C GLN A 923 3.24 -29.46 33.46
N CYS A 924 3.60 -29.84 32.24
CA CYS A 924 2.63 -30.09 31.19
C CYS A 924 2.12 -31.53 31.26
N ARG A 925 0.85 -31.74 30.86
CA ARG A 925 0.19 -33.06 30.85
C ARG A 925 0.51 -33.85 29.58
N SER A 926 0.56 -33.20 28.43
CA SER A 926 0.96 -33.81 27.16
C SER A 926 1.69 -32.77 26.33
N VAL A 927 2.95 -33.04 25.98
CA VAL A 927 3.73 -32.18 25.08
C VAL A 927 4.49 -33.00 24.06
N THR A 928 4.35 -32.61 22.81
CA THR A 928 5.09 -33.16 21.67
C THR A 928 6.08 -32.13 21.16
N VAL A 929 7.37 -32.47 21.22
CA VAL A 929 8.48 -31.69 20.65
C VAL A 929 8.98 -32.46 19.44
N THR A 930 8.63 -32.01 18.22
CA THR A 930 8.88 -32.77 16.99
C THR A 930 9.43 -31.94 15.84
N ASP A 931 10.26 -32.55 14.98
CA ASP A 931 10.80 -31.91 13.77
C ASP A 931 11.60 -30.61 14.01
N ASN A 932 12.05 -30.32 15.24
CA ASN A 932 12.76 -29.06 15.53
C ASN A 932 14.26 -29.17 15.27
N ILE A 933 14.89 -28.04 14.94
CA ILE A 933 16.34 -27.88 14.89
C ILE A 933 16.75 -27.02 16.08
N LEU A 934 17.45 -27.61 17.04
CA LEU A 934 17.85 -26.99 18.30
C LEU A 934 19.39 -26.94 18.36
N ASP A 935 19.96 -25.76 18.15
CA ASP A 935 21.41 -25.51 18.21
C ASP A 935 21.75 -24.63 19.41
N VAL A 936 21.94 -25.27 20.56
CA VAL A 936 22.08 -24.62 21.87
C VAL A 936 23.52 -24.81 22.37
N ARG A 937 24.43 -23.97 21.90
CA ARG A 937 25.84 -24.00 22.31
C ARG A 937 26.13 -22.94 23.39
N LEU A 938 27.37 -22.83 23.86
CA LEU A 938 27.86 -21.66 24.56
C LEU A 938 29.12 -21.16 23.84
N PRO A 939 29.30 -19.84 23.69
CA PRO A 939 30.54 -19.28 23.18
C PRO A 939 31.68 -19.51 24.17
N GLU A 940 32.92 -19.46 23.68
CA GLU A 940 34.12 -19.66 24.49
C GLU A 940 34.21 -18.60 25.61
N GLY A 941 34.35 -19.04 26.86
CA GLY A 941 34.43 -18.16 28.04
C GLY A 941 33.08 -17.80 28.69
N ALA A 942 31.94 -18.17 28.09
CA ALA A 942 30.64 -18.05 28.76
C ALA A 942 30.43 -19.13 29.82
N THR A 943 29.68 -18.82 30.87
CA THR A 943 29.34 -19.77 31.94
C THR A 943 27.82 -19.85 32.11
N ALA A 944 27.31 -21.08 32.26
CA ALA A 944 25.93 -21.36 32.62
C ALA A 944 25.89 -22.59 33.54
N LEU A 945 24.89 -22.68 34.42
CA LEU A 945 24.72 -23.85 35.29
C LEU A 945 24.24 -25.08 34.49
N LEU A 946 23.42 -24.85 33.45
CA LEU A 946 22.83 -25.88 32.60
C LEU A 946 22.65 -25.38 31.17
N VAL A 947 23.09 -26.18 30.20
CA VAL A 947 22.86 -25.97 28.75
C VAL A 947 22.18 -27.20 28.20
N ALA A 948 21.02 -27.02 27.55
CA ALA A 948 20.28 -28.15 27.00
C ALA A 948 19.42 -27.84 25.78
N GLY A 949 19.29 -28.81 24.86
CA GLY A 949 18.35 -28.72 23.75
C GLY A 949 16.91 -28.81 24.25
N VAL A 950 16.57 -29.89 24.95
CA VAL A 950 15.23 -30.10 25.55
C VAL A 950 15.34 -30.40 27.03
N VAL A 951 14.60 -29.67 27.87
CA VAL A 951 14.46 -29.94 29.30
C VAL A 951 12.99 -30.14 29.63
N ALA A 952 12.58 -31.30 30.12
CA ALA A 952 11.20 -31.51 30.55
C ALA A 952 11.13 -31.82 32.05
N VAL A 953 10.31 -31.06 32.77
CA VAL A 953 10.07 -31.24 34.21
C VAL A 953 8.58 -31.34 34.46
N THR A 954 8.03 -32.54 34.65
CA THR A 954 6.59 -32.72 34.97
C THR A 954 6.35 -33.84 35.99
N SER A 955 5.39 -33.63 36.89
CA SER A 955 4.98 -34.61 37.90
C SER A 955 3.88 -35.57 37.42
N SER A 956 3.27 -35.29 36.27
CA SER A 956 2.25 -36.13 35.63
C SER A 956 2.13 -35.79 34.14
N GLY A 957 2.22 -36.76 33.24
CA GLY A 957 1.98 -36.51 31.81
C GLY A 957 2.82 -37.32 30.82
N ARG A 958 2.64 -37.05 29.53
CA ARG A 958 3.39 -37.64 28.42
C ARG A 958 4.28 -36.58 27.78
N VAL A 959 5.56 -36.88 27.60
CA VAL A 959 6.49 -36.04 26.85
C VAL A 959 7.03 -36.84 25.67
N GLU A 960 6.87 -36.32 24.46
CA GLU A 960 7.39 -36.92 23.24
C GLU A 960 8.44 -36.01 22.63
N VAL A 961 9.64 -36.54 22.41
CA VAL A 961 10.75 -35.87 21.73
C VAL A 961 11.03 -36.68 20.46
N LEU A 962 10.52 -36.21 19.33
CA LEU A 962 10.43 -36.97 18.09
C LEU A 962 11.19 -36.28 16.96
N ASP A 963 12.03 -37.00 16.21
CA ASP A 963 12.53 -36.54 14.91
C ASP A 963 13.23 -35.15 14.94
N ASN A 964 13.83 -34.75 16.08
CA ASN A 964 14.53 -33.47 16.23
C ASN A 964 16.03 -33.59 15.88
N VAL A 965 16.62 -32.48 15.46
CA VAL A 965 18.08 -32.30 15.35
C VAL A 965 18.53 -31.43 16.53
N ILE A 966 19.30 -32.00 17.45
CA ILE A 966 19.73 -31.35 18.68
C ILE A 966 21.25 -31.31 18.71
N THR A 967 21.80 -30.11 18.70
CA THR A 967 23.22 -29.84 18.91
C THR A 967 23.35 -29.05 20.20
N SER A 968 24.13 -29.56 21.15
CA SER A 968 24.41 -28.86 22.41
C SER A 968 25.89 -28.94 22.76
N GLY A 969 26.50 -27.84 23.20
CA GLY A 969 27.93 -27.83 23.44
C GLY A 969 28.50 -26.52 23.97
N GLY A 970 29.82 -26.46 24.15
CA GLY A 970 30.53 -25.30 24.69
C GLY A 970 31.71 -25.75 25.55
N ARG A 971 32.83 -25.02 25.53
CA ARG A 971 33.98 -25.27 26.42
C ARG A 971 33.80 -24.44 27.70
N PRO A 972 33.24 -25.00 28.77
CA PRO A 972 33.26 -24.30 30.03
C PRO A 972 34.71 -24.20 30.52
N ASP A 973 35.11 -23.04 31.04
CA ASP A 973 36.09 -23.06 32.11
C ASP A 973 35.53 -24.00 33.20
N ARG A 974 36.37 -24.80 33.87
CA ARG A 974 36.04 -26.09 34.54
C ARG A 974 34.92 -26.11 35.61
N SER A 975 34.08 -25.09 35.70
CA SER A 975 33.03 -24.82 36.69
C SER A 975 31.57 -24.95 36.18
N ALA A 976 31.29 -25.24 34.90
CA ALA A 976 29.90 -25.52 34.47
C ALA A 976 29.46 -26.93 34.92
N VAL A 977 28.29 -27.02 35.57
CA VAL A 977 27.86 -28.22 36.32
C VAL A 977 27.04 -29.22 35.47
N GLY A 978 26.64 -28.90 34.22
CA GLY A 978 26.06 -29.88 33.31
C GLY A 978 25.81 -29.41 31.87
N LEU A 979 26.45 -30.05 30.90
CA LEU A 979 26.14 -29.95 29.46
C LEU A 979 25.23 -31.13 29.07
N LEU A 980 23.92 -30.94 28.88
CA LEU A 980 22.99 -32.05 28.67
C LEU A 980 22.18 -31.82 27.38
N ALA A 981 22.34 -32.62 26.33
CA ALA A 981 21.59 -32.39 25.09
C ALA A 981 20.07 -32.57 25.26
N VAL A 982 19.67 -33.57 26.06
CA VAL A 982 18.29 -33.81 26.48
C VAL A 982 18.26 -34.17 27.97
N LEU A 983 17.40 -33.49 28.72
CA LEU A 983 17.18 -33.72 30.14
C LEU A 983 15.70 -33.94 30.43
N LEU A 984 15.32 -35.15 30.82
CA LEU A 984 13.95 -35.50 31.19
C LEU A 984 13.89 -35.85 32.68
N PHE A 985 13.18 -35.05 33.46
CA PHE A 985 12.91 -35.31 34.89
C PHE A 985 11.40 -35.40 35.13
N LEU A 986 10.90 -36.63 35.34
CA LEU A 986 9.49 -36.97 35.33
C LEU A 986 9.11 -37.88 36.54
N GLY A 987 9.09 -37.32 37.75
CA GLY A 987 8.92 -38.08 39.02
C GLY A 987 7.62 -37.78 39.79
N ARG A 988 7.13 -38.75 40.59
CA ARG A 988 5.88 -38.66 41.38
C ARG A 988 6.07 -38.29 42.86
N ASP A 989 7.23 -38.62 43.42
CA ASP A 989 7.60 -38.43 44.82
C ASP A 989 9.10 -38.16 44.90
N HIS A 990 9.53 -37.61 46.04
CA HIS A 990 10.89 -37.44 46.54
C HIS A 990 11.98 -38.18 45.73
N ILE A 991 13.08 -37.49 45.38
CA ILE A 991 14.33 -38.13 44.98
C ILE A 991 14.66 -39.16 46.05
N ASP A 992 14.40 -40.43 45.77
CA ASP A 992 14.86 -41.52 46.61
C ASP A 992 16.37 -41.65 46.38
N THR A 993 17.13 -40.82 47.08
CA THR A 993 18.61 -40.80 47.06
C THR A 993 19.18 -42.16 47.48
N THR A 994 18.37 -43.06 48.04
CA THR A 994 18.77 -44.41 48.45
C THR A 994 18.75 -45.44 47.31
N ARG A 995 18.16 -45.12 46.15
CA ARG A 995 18.30 -45.92 44.91
C ARG A 995 19.55 -45.58 44.11
N PHE A 996 20.25 -44.52 44.46
CA PHE A 996 21.59 -44.25 43.93
C PHE A 996 22.62 -45.08 44.73
N PRO A 997 23.63 -45.67 44.07
CA PRO A 997 24.58 -46.56 44.75
C PRO A 997 25.31 -45.85 45.91
N ALA A 998 25.55 -46.60 46.99
CA ALA A 998 26.13 -46.10 48.23
C ALA A 998 27.54 -45.48 48.05
N PRO A 999 27.90 -44.50 48.93
CA PRO A 999 29.09 -43.64 48.79
C PRO A 999 30.37 -44.42 49.04
N GLY A 1000 31.28 -44.41 48.06
CA GLY A 1000 32.50 -45.20 48.13
C GLY A 1000 33.59 -44.87 47.10
N SER A 1001 33.69 -43.64 46.61
CA SER A 1001 34.93 -43.17 45.95
C SER A 1001 35.02 -41.65 46.04
N ARG A 1002 36.18 -41.18 46.50
CA ARG A 1002 36.53 -39.76 46.64
C ARG A 1002 36.56 -39.07 45.27
N GLU A 1003 35.44 -38.54 44.81
CA GLU A 1003 35.40 -37.46 43.83
C GLU A 1003 34.34 -36.44 44.26
N SER A 1004 34.83 -35.32 44.74
CA SER A 1004 34.08 -34.23 45.36
C SER A 1004 33.46 -33.36 44.27
N LEU A 1005 32.17 -33.54 44.03
CA LEU A 1005 31.10 -32.52 44.00
C LEU A 1005 29.81 -33.25 43.62
N ASP A 1006 28.97 -33.48 44.62
CA ASP A 1006 27.75 -34.29 44.57
C ASP A 1006 26.62 -33.57 43.80
N PRO A 1007 26.25 -34.00 42.57
CA PRO A 1007 25.20 -33.36 41.77
C PRO A 1007 23.78 -33.75 42.21
N ALA A 1008 23.63 -34.68 43.16
CA ALA A 1008 22.32 -35.17 43.61
C ALA A 1008 21.66 -34.23 44.62
N GLY A 1009 22.45 -33.54 45.46
CA GLY A 1009 21.97 -32.46 46.32
C GLY A 1009 21.48 -31.25 45.52
N ASP A 1010 22.16 -30.96 44.40
CA ASP A 1010 21.86 -29.81 43.56
C ASP A 1010 20.67 -30.02 42.63
N ALA A 1011 20.22 -31.23 42.29
CA ALA A 1011 19.00 -31.39 41.47
C ALA A 1011 17.75 -30.87 42.20
N ALA A 1012 17.66 -31.07 43.52
CA ALA A 1012 16.59 -30.52 44.35
C ALA A 1012 16.73 -28.99 44.52
N THR A 1013 17.96 -28.48 44.65
CA THR A 1013 18.26 -27.04 44.71
C THR A 1013 18.03 -26.34 43.35
N LEU A 1014 18.34 -27.02 42.25
CA LEU A 1014 18.09 -26.63 40.86
C LEU A 1014 16.58 -26.60 40.63
N LEU A 1015 15.83 -27.65 40.99
CA LEU A 1015 14.36 -27.69 40.91
C LEU A 1015 13.68 -26.64 41.81
N ALA A 1016 14.23 -26.35 42.99
CA ALA A 1016 13.75 -25.28 43.87
C ALA A 1016 14.05 -23.87 43.32
N ARG A 1017 15.14 -23.71 42.55
CA ARG A 1017 15.47 -22.47 41.83
C ARG A 1017 14.74 -22.34 40.48
N LEU A 1018 14.39 -23.45 39.84
CA LEU A 1018 13.61 -23.54 38.58
C LEU A 1018 12.11 -23.25 38.79
N GLY A 1019 11.60 -23.38 40.02
CA GLY A 1019 10.21 -23.14 40.37
C GLY A 1019 10.03 -21.94 41.30
N GLY A 1020 10.07 -20.73 40.73
CA GLY A 1020 9.95 -19.47 41.48
C GLY A 1020 8.88 -19.46 42.59
N THR A 1021 9.17 -18.75 43.70
CA THR A 1021 8.31 -18.39 44.85
C THR A 1021 7.21 -19.38 45.29
N GLY A 1022 7.38 -20.68 45.08
CA GLY A 1022 6.43 -21.72 45.47
C GLY A 1022 7.00 -22.68 46.49
N TRP A 1023 6.19 -23.09 47.45
CA TRP A 1023 6.51 -24.10 48.44
C TRP A 1023 6.10 -25.47 47.96
N TYR A 1024 6.79 -26.50 48.42
CA TYR A 1024 6.41 -27.88 48.19
C TYR A 1024 5.70 -28.40 49.44
N ALA A 1025 4.50 -28.95 49.28
CA ALA A 1025 3.70 -29.57 50.34
C ALA A 1025 3.63 -31.09 50.10
N GLU A 1026 4.10 -31.87 51.07
CA GLU A 1026 4.07 -33.33 51.01
C GLU A 1026 2.64 -33.83 51.31
N LEU A 1027 2.01 -34.51 50.34
CA LEU A 1027 0.71 -35.17 50.51
C LEU A 1027 0.90 -36.69 50.62
N LYS A 1028 -0.10 -37.38 51.18
CA LYS A 1028 -0.11 -38.84 51.37
C LYS A 1028 0.10 -39.67 50.08
N HIS A 1029 -0.05 -39.06 48.90
CA HIS A 1029 0.09 -39.69 47.59
C HIS A 1029 1.00 -38.91 46.61
N GLY A 1030 1.78 -37.94 47.10
CA GLY A 1030 2.73 -37.21 46.26
C GLY A 1030 3.07 -35.80 46.74
N LEU A 1031 4.08 -35.19 46.12
CA LEU A 1031 4.46 -33.80 46.36
C LEU A 1031 3.54 -32.83 45.60
N ALA A 1032 2.83 -31.96 46.31
CA ALA A 1032 2.10 -30.85 45.71
C ALA A 1032 2.96 -29.59 45.68
N TRP A 1033 2.99 -28.89 44.54
CA TRP A 1033 3.63 -27.59 44.45
C TRP A 1033 2.61 -26.49 44.74
N VAL A 1034 2.91 -25.62 45.68
CA VAL A 1034 2.04 -24.58 46.21
C VAL A 1034 2.65 -23.23 45.87
N THR A 1035 2.07 -22.55 44.89
CA THR A 1035 2.37 -21.14 44.61
C THR A 1035 1.40 -20.25 45.39
N PRO A 1036 1.64 -18.94 45.55
CA PRO A 1036 0.67 -18.02 46.14
C PRO A 1036 -0.71 -18.03 45.46
N ALA A 1037 -0.79 -18.49 44.19
CA ALA A 1037 -2.02 -18.50 43.40
C ALA A 1037 -2.68 -19.88 43.25
N ARG A 1038 -1.94 -20.99 43.30
CA ARG A 1038 -2.45 -22.35 43.00
C ARG A 1038 -1.68 -23.47 43.71
N VAL A 1039 -2.40 -24.56 44.01
CA VAL A 1039 -1.85 -25.85 44.45
C VAL A 1039 -1.91 -26.83 43.28
N PHE A 1040 -0.75 -27.32 42.85
CA PHE A 1040 -0.60 -28.33 41.83
C PHE A 1040 -0.32 -29.67 42.50
N ALA A 1041 -1.33 -30.54 42.59
CA ALA A 1041 -1.19 -31.88 43.14
C ALA A 1041 -1.05 -32.91 42.00
N PRO A 1042 -0.20 -33.94 42.15
CA PRO A 1042 -0.06 -35.00 41.16
C PRO A 1042 -1.38 -35.79 41.04
N ASP A 1043 -1.83 -36.06 39.81
CA ASP A 1043 -2.92 -37.00 39.57
C ASP A 1043 -2.39 -38.43 39.80
N ALA A 1044 -2.81 -39.04 40.91
CA ALA A 1044 -2.40 -40.39 41.31
C ALA A 1044 -2.86 -41.50 40.34
N SER A 1045 -3.65 -41.18 39.30
CA SER A 1045 -4.15 -42.16 38.32
C SER A 1045 -3.26 -42.36 37.08
N VAL A 1046 -2.36 -41.44 36.72
CA VAL A 1046 -1.53 -41.53 35.50
C VAL A 1046 -0.03 -41.46 35.83
N LEU A 1047 0.74 -42.47 35.44
CA LEU A 1047 2.20 -42.46 35.55
C LEU A 1047 2.81 -41.61 34.41
N PRO A 1048 3.83 -40.78 34.68
CA PRO A 1048 4.47 -40.02 33.62
C PRO A 1048 5.24 -40.95 32.67
N ALA A 1049 5.15 -40.68 31.37
CA ALA A 1049 5.81 -41.47 30.33
C ALA A 1049 6.59 -40.55 29.37
N ALA A 1050 7.71 -41.06 28.83
CA ALA A 1050 8.44 -40.35 27.78
C ALA A 1050 8.77 -41.24 26.59
N THR A 1051 8.79 -40.62 25.42
CA THR A 1051 9.29 -41.20 24.18
C THR A 1051 10.35 -40.30 23.59
N ILE A 1052 11.53 -40.86 23.30
CA ILE A 1052 12.62 -40.23 22.56
C ILE A 1052 12.81 -41.08 21.30
N ARG A 1053 12.35 -40.60 20.15
CA ARG A 1053 12.38 -41.37 18.91
C ARG A 1053 12.89 -40.57 17.71
N GLY A 1054 13.72 -41.17 16.86
CA GLY A 1054 14.09 -40.56 15.57
C GLY A 1054 15.01 -39.34 15.64
N ASN A 1055 15.53 -39.01 16.83
CA ASN A 1055 16.31 -37.78 17.01
C ASN A 1055 17.76 -37.97 16.57
N ARG A 1056 18.36 -36.90 16.04
CA ARG A 1056 19.80 -36.77 15.87
C ARG A 1056 20.35 -35.84 16.96
N ILE A 1057 21.19 -36.38 17.83
CA ILE A 1057 21.73 -35.68 19.00
C ILE A 1057 23.26 -35.65 18.89
N GLU A 1058 23.81 -34.44 18.83
CA GLU A 1058 25.24 -34.17 18.86
C GLU A 1058 25.57 -33.40 20.14
N ALA A 1059 26.33 -34.02 21.04
CA ALA A 1059 26.70 -33.46 22.32
C ALA A 1059 28.22 -33.24 22.41
N ASP A 1060 28.64 -32.12 23.00
CA ASP A 1060 30.04 -31.76 23.26
C ASP A 1060 30.29 -31.69 24.78
N GLY A 1061 31.44 -32.22 25.24
CA GLY A 1061 31.89 -32.21 26.63
C GLY A 1061 31.62 -33.51 27.43
N ASP A 1062 32.03 -33.51 28.71
CA ASP A 1062 32.08 -34.70 29.58
C ASP A 1062 30.73 -35.14 30.19
N SER A 1063 29.64 -34.44 29.87
CA SER A 1063 28.32 -34.65 30.47
C SER A 1063 27.45 -35.65 29.71
N VAL A 1064 26.32 -36.06 30.31
CA VAL A 1064 25.40 -37.06 29.75
C VAL A 1064 24.61 -36.45 28.58
N ALA A 1065 24.61 -37.06 27.40
CA ALA A 1065 23.87 -36.51 26.25
C ALA A 1065 22.35 -36.59 26.45
N VAL A 1066 21.84 -37.71 26.95
CA VAL A 1066 20.43 -37.91 27.28
C VAL A 1066 20.31 -38.44 28.70
N ARG A 1067 19.75 -37.63 29.60
CA ARG A 1067 19.48 -38.04 30.98
C ARG A 1067 17.99 -38.11 31.24
N SER A 1068 17.51 -39.22 31.79
CA SER A 1068 16.09 -39.41 32.07
C SER A 1068 15.83 -40.02 33.45
N VAL A 1069 14.91 -39.45 34.22
CA VAL A 1069 14.42 -40.04 35.49
C VAL A 1069 12.90 -40.06 35.46
N LEU A 1070 12.30 -41.23 35.36
CA LEU A 1070 10.85 -41.41 35.18
C LEU A 1070 10.23 -42.30 36.24
N ALA A 1071 9.02 -41.95 36.70
CA ALA A 1071 8.19 -42.85 37.51
C ALA A 1071 7.38 -43.87 36.67
N GLY A 1072 7.30 -43.70 35.34
CA GLY A 1072 6.60 -44.60 34.42
C GLY A 1072 7.49 -45.10 33.27
N PRO A 1073 6.92 -45.50 32.12
CA PRO A 1073 7.66 -46.12 31.02
C PRO A 1073 8.47 -45.12 30.20
N LEU A 1074 9.63 -45.58 29.71
CA LEU A 1074 10.50 -44.85 28.79
C LEU A 1074 10.71 -45.64 27.48
N LEU A 1075 10.52 -44.98 26.34
CA LEU A 1075 10.87 -45.52 25.03
C LEU A 1075 11.99 -44.68 24.42
N VAL A 1076 13.12 -45.32 24.09
CA VAL A 1076 14.23 -44.71 23.35
C VAL A 1076 14.45 -45.52 22.08
N ASN A 1077 14.04 -44.99 20.94
CA ASN A 1077 14.02 -45.76 19.69
C ASN A 1077 14.54 -44.99 18.48
N ASP A 1078 15.35 -45.63 17.64
CA ASP A 1078 15.74 -45.07 16.33
C ASP A 1078 16.45 -43.71 16.41
N ASN A 1079 17.26 -43.48 17.45
CA ASN A 1079 18.01 -42.24 17.62
C ASN A 1079 19.47 -42.40 17.20
N LEU A 1080 20.04 -41.34 16.64
CA LEU A 1080 21.49 -41.18 16.42
C LEU A 1080 22.05 -40.26 17.51
N ILE A 1081 22.88 -40.78 18.41
CA ILE A 1081 23.49 -40.00 19.50
C ILE A 1081 25.01 -40.11 19.39
N ARG A 1082 25.67 -38.96 19.20
CA ARG A 1082 27.12 -38.89 19.01
C ARG A 1082 27.73 -37.86 19.95
N ARG A 1083 28.90 -38.19 20.51
CA ARG A 1083 29.78 -37.21 21.18
C ARG A 1083 30.83 -36.70 20.20
N THR A 1084 30.94 -35.38 20.07
CA THR A 1084 31.80 -34.74 19.05
C THR A 1084 33.24 -34.50 19.51
N ASP A 1085 33.50 -34.39 20.81
CA ASP A 1085 34.84 -34.27 21.40
C ASP A 1085 35.46 -35.65 21.70
N GLN A 1086 36.35 -36.10 20.81
CA GLN A 1086 37.06 -37.36 20.97
C GLN A 1086 38.37 -37.18 21.74
N HIS A 1087 38.32 -37.29 23.07
CA HIS A 1087 39.53 -37.51 23.89
C HIS A 1087 39.59 -39.00 24.29
N PRO A 1088 40.46 -39.81 23.66
CA PRO A 1088 40.53 -41.24 23.95
C PRO A 1088 41.03 -41.48 25.39
N GLY A 1089 40.22 -42.12 26.23
CA GLY A 1089 40.66 -42.65 27.52
C GLY A 1089 40.49 -41.76 28.75
N ASP A 1090 39.70 -40.68 28.68
CA ASP A 1090 39.35 -39.92 29.88
C ASP A 1090 38.35 -40.72 30.74
N ALA A 1091 38.80 -41.15 31.92
CA ALA A 1091 38.02 -41.97 32.86
C ALA A 1091 36.83 -41.21 33.46
N ASN A 1092 36.79 -39.89 33.33
CA ASN A 1092 35.74 -39.03 33.88
C ASN A 1092 34.54 -38.83 32.93
N GLN A 1093 34.60 -39.33 31.69
CA GLN A 1093 33.51 -39.19 30.73
C GLN A 1093 32.26 -39.98 31.12
N ARG A 1094 31.12 -39.28 31.25
CA ARG A 1094 29.82 -39.88 31.59
C ARG A 1094 29.16 -40.55 30.38
N ALA A 1095 28.19 -41.44 30.64
CA ALA A 1095 27.44 -42.18 29.62
C ALA A 1095 26.70 -41.27 28.64
N LEU A 1096 26.50 -41.69 27.38
CA LEU A 1096 25.68 -40.93 26.43
C LEU A 1096 24.21 -40.95 26.83
N LEU A 1097 23.71 -42.13 27.22
CA LEU A 1097 22.34 -42.30 27.71
C LEU A 1097 22.39 -42.79 29.16
N ASP A 1098 21.84 -42.01 30.08
CA ASP A 1098 21.67 -42.36 31.50
C ASP A 1098 20.21 -42.26 31.90
N GLY A 1099 19.55 -43.41 32.11
CA GLY A 1099 18.11 -43.48 32.30
C GLY A 1099 17.67 -44.30 33.52
N SER A 1100 16.74 -43.78 34.31
CA SER A 1100 15.99 -44.51 35.34
C SER A 1100 14.50 -44.41 35.05
N ALA A 1101 13.78 -45.55 35.08
CA ALA A 1101 12.35 -45.63 34.77
C ALA A 1101 11.72 -46.89 35.39
N ASP A 1102 10.38 -46.97 35.45
CA ASP A 1102 9.66 -48.19 35.87
C ASP A 1102 9.84 -49.35 34.88
N SER A 1103 9.84 -49.01 33.58
CA SER A 1103 10.17 -49.92 32.49
C SER A 1103 10.81 -49.15 31.34
N THR A 1104 11.63 -49.81 30.54
CA THR A 1104 12.33 -49.15 29.43
C THR A 1104 12.48 -50.03 28.21
N VAL A 1105 12.22 -49.46 27.03
CA VAL A 1105 12.55 -50.04 25.74
C VAL A 1105 13.65 -49.21 25.09
N VAL A 1106 14.80 -49.80 24.79
CA VAL A 1106 15.90 -49.17 24.04
C VAL A 1106 16.16 -49.96 22.77
N SER A 1107 15.74 -49.44 21.62
CA SER A 1107 15.78 -50.22 20.38
C SER A 1107 16.25 -49.42 19.16
N ALA A 1108 17.02 -50.04 18.28
CA ALA A 1108 17.45 -49.47 16.99
C ALA A 1108 18.22 -48.14 17.09
N ASN A 1109 18.89 -47.86 18.21
CA ASN A 1109 19.66 -46.62 18.35
C ASN A 1109 21.11 -46.81 17.87
N HIS A 1110 21.72 -45.72 17.38
CA HIS A 1110 23.12 -45.64 17.00
C HIS A 1110 23.86 -44.70 17.95
N LEU A 1111 24.75 -45.25 18.79
CA LEU A 1111 25.40 -44.55 19.89
C LEU A 1111 26.92 -44.58 19.72
N GLU A 1112 27.54 -43.42 19.50
CA GLU A 1112 28.99 -43.30 19.29
C GLU A 1112 29.64 -42.42 20.37
N THR A 1113 30.49 -43.04 21.20
CA THR A 1113 31.30 -42.33 22.20
C THR A 1113 32.71 -42.89 22.30
N SER A 1114 33.65 -42.08 22.80
CA SER A 1114 34.97 -42.51 23.28
C SER A 1114 34.95 -42.97 24.75
N ALA A 1115 33.84 -42.76 25.46
CA ALA A 1115 33.68 -43.12 26.86
C ALA A 1115 33.64 -44.63 27.07
N LEU A 1116 34.06 -45.08 28.27
CA LEU A 1116 33.99 -46.49 28.66
C LEU A 1116 32.56 -47.02 28.69
N THR A 1117 31.58 -46.18 29.03
CA THR A 1117 30.15 -46.54 29.08
C THR A 1117 29.37 -45.69 28.09
N ALA A 1118 28.63 -46.33 27.19
CA ALA A 1118 27.74 -45.66 26.25
C ALA A 1118 26.32 -45.54 26.80
N VAL A 1119 25.82 -46.58 27.47
CA VAL A 1119 24.46 -46.61 28.04
C VAL A 1119 24.49 -47.11 29.48
N ARG A 1120 23.79 -46.41 30.37
CA ARG A 1120 23.50 -46.82 31.74
C ARG A 1120 22.00 -46.74 31.97
N LEU A 1121 21.37 -47.87 32.28
CA LEU A 1121 19.96 -47.94 32.65
C LEU A 1121 19.80 -48.47 34.07
N ASP A 1122 19.14 -47.71 34.93
CA ASP A 1122 18.73 -48.13 36.27
C ASP A 1122 17.26 -48.53 36.26
N VAL A 1123 17.00 -49.76 35.78
CA VAL A 1123 15.68 -50.36 35.58
C VAL A 1123 15.75 -51.82 36.00
N PRO A 1124 14.69 -52.40 36.62
CA PRO A 1124 14.66 -53.83 36.92
C PRO A 1124 14.90 -54.67 35.65
N ALA A 1125 15.80 -55.65 35.73
CA ALA A 1125 16.22 -56.45 34.58
C ALA A 1125 15.08 -57.21 33.86
N ASN A 1126 13.94 -57.44 34.54
CA ASN A 1126 12.75 -58.06 33.96
C ASN A 1126 11.75 -57.05 33.36
N ARG A 1127 12.05 -55.75 33.40
CA ARG A 1127 11.23 -54.65 32.88
C ARG A 1127 11.96 -53.80 31.83
N VAL A 1128 13.01 -54.38 31.24
CA VAL A 1128 13.77 -53.76 30.15
C VAL A 1128 13.70 -54.62 28.89
N ALA A 1129 13.62 -53.97 27.73
CA ALA A 1129 13.82 -54.61 26.42
C ALA A 1129 14.87 -53.82 25.63
N VAL A 1130 15.93 -54.51 25.18
CA VAL A 1130 17.06 -53.86 24.48
C VAL A 1130 17.38 -54.60 23.19
N THR A 1131 17.09 -54.02 22.02
CA THR A 1131 17.18 -54.74 20.72
C THR A 1131 17.76 -53.89 19.59
N GLY A 1132 18.65 -54.44 18.76
CA GLY A 1132 19.05 -53.82 17.49
C GLY A 1132 19.84 -52.51 17.59
N ASN A 1133 20.45 -52.21 18.74
CA ASN A 1133 21.27 -51.01 18.91
C ASN A 1133 22.69 -51.25 18.40
N VAL A 1134 23.31 -50.18 17.87
CA VAL A 1134 24.70 -50.12 17.44
C VAL A 1134 25.44 -49.22 18.42
N VAL A 1135 26.41 -49.75 19.16
CA VAL A 1135 26.99 -49.06 20.33
C VAL A 1135 28.51 -49.17 20.35
N LYS A 1136 29.20 -48.04 20.51
CA LYS A 1136 30.64 -47.98 20.80
C LYS A 1136 30.86 -47.62 22.28
N GLY A 1137 31.11 -48.61 23.14
CA GLY A 1137 31.24 -48.48 24.60
C GLY A 1137 30.38 -49.48 25.38
N ALA A 1138 30.48 -49.52 26.72
CA ALA A 1138 29.73 -50.47 27.54
C ALA A 1138 28.23 -50.13 27.64
N PHE A 1139 27.38 -51.17 27.68
CA PHE A 1139 25.94 -51.07 27.90
C PHE A 1139 25.59 -51.73 29.23
N LEU A 1140 25.15 -50.93 30.22
CA LEU A 1140 24.87 -51.37 31.58
C LEU A 1140 23.37 -51.29 31.91
N VAL A 1141 22.84 -52.35 32.52
CA VAL A 1141 21.47 -52.42 33.07
C VAL A 1141 21.57 -52.85 34.53
N GLY A 1142 21.04 -52.05 35.47
CA GLY A 1142 21.12 -52.32 36.91
C GLY A 1142 22.55 -52.45 37.42
N GLY A 1143 23.49 -51.71 36.80
CA GLY A 1143 24.93 -51.76 37.11
C GLY A 1143 25.68 -52.99 36.58
N GLN A 1144 25.02 -53.89 35.86
CA GLN A 1144 25.62 -55.08 35.24
C GLN A 1144 25.73 -54.91 33.72
N ALA A 1145 26.72 -55.52 33.09
CA ALA A 1145 26.81 -55.59 31.63
C ALA A 1145 25.55 -56.28 31.05
N LEU A 1146 25.11 -55.85 29.87
CA LEU A 1146 23.96 -56.43 29.16
C LEU A 1146 24.11 -57.96 29.02
N GLN A 1147 23.12 -58.72 29.50
CA GLN A 1147 23.13 -60.20 29.50
C GLN A 1147 22.30 -60.77 28.33
N PRO A 1148 22.49 -62.05 27.92
CA PRO A 1148 21.64 -62.72 26.93
C PRO A 1148 20.15 -62.74 27.35
N PRO A 1149 19.19 -62.72 26.39
CA PRO A 1149 19.37 -62.73 24.94
C PRO A 1149 19.73 -61.34 24.35
N TRP A 1150 19.59 -60.28 25.13
CA TRP A 1150 19.76 -58.89 24.67
C TRP A 1150 21.17 -58.63 24.14
N ALA A 1151 22.20 -59.13 24.82
CA ALA A 1151 23.59 -58.97 24.38
C ALA A 1151 23.86 -59.49 22.96
N ALA A 1152 23.17 -60.55 22.53
CA ALA A 1152 23.41 -61.20 21.23
C ALA A 1152 22.74 -60.49 20.05
N ILE A 1153 21.82 -59.56 20.31
CA ILE A 1153 21.01 -58.88 19.28
C ILE A 1153 21.32 -57.39 19.18
N ASN A 1154 22.43 -56.94 19.77
CA ASN A 1154 22.98 -55.60 19.63
C ASN A 1154 24.40 -55.69 19.05
N VAL A 1155 24.83 -54.69 18.30
CA VAL A 1155 26.13 -54.65 17.61
C VAL A 1155 27.07 -53.74 18.38
N ALA A 1156 28.22 -54.26 18.80
CA ALA A 1156 29.32 -53.45 19.32
C ALA A 1156 30.22 -52.98 18.15
N LEU A 1157 30.43 -51.67 18.03
CA LEU A 1157 31.28 -51.04 17.00
C LEU A 1157 32.77 -51.12 17.32
#